data_AF-A0A1J1J3A1-F1
#
_entry.id   AF-A0A1J1J3A1-F1
#
_cell.length_a   1.000
_cell.length_b   1.000
_cell.length_c   1.000
_cell.angle_alpha   90.00
_cell.angle_beta   90.00
_cell.angle_gamma   90.00
#
_symmetry.space_group_name_H-M   'P 1'
#
loop_
_entity.id
_entity.type
_entity.pdbx_description
1 polymer ?
#
loop_
_entity_poly.entity_id
_entity_poly.type
_entity_poly.pdbx_seq_one_letter_code
_entity_poly.pdbx_strand_id
1 'polypeptide(L)'
;MQFNFQQILLFILTAVTLIFAQAPFECSTREIRSYRQLDSLTNCTAILGNLALLFPVFYDNIDYTPEEINNRSFPIREVTGFFLVYAVNHLDSLGGMFPNLTVIRGTRLFSNYAFVIHESDIKEIALRNLLKIKRGAARIDKTNPRLCFPNIDWSQIIESGKMVASQGSYGSMCEFNRCHSCEHHNLCWNNKMCQRFEKTFKSPKMKPCHHLCLGHCTNRTASGCYVCKDLSEDGVCVNKCSENKVLNIDTRRCLDKSKCVALNRYIFNNECLESCPPGFTAALNQNDTLSTTNVCIKCIDKCPKICSPPEIRRISQLEELGVGCTIVNGTLEIYIIDDVFNLTEEFNKYLGDIEEIHGVIKIHRSSAITELTFLNNLRVIYGYKKKPAMLIFENPNLQKLFDWEKRGGMKLRIRRGEVHIYSNLMLCANETRKLVANIERPNGAPETNNLIQNNGIRNICKAPTILTRAVVLSHESCKIQWKNTKPTEVKGNFQAYIIQYAATKPNEKFDGRLFFERETCSSFGWHSIYLNHNEWEELPDGFLEFVVTDLDQSTRYAYMVQTYVYGPNEVEHHAASQSTVEDDGAISEVGNFETLMRVPTRPKSLKIVAKTPTSLSLGWDILANEADDIRYQYLDVVMKPFNLDFVVKKDYCMVREVPKNTSESVLNSWEGETMRTKNEFCKMCCVIEEEDKKKRQKKENDFEEALIKFSETTSRESHEPRNAVQSVPGYVGRFFIESDKRTFIIEKLRAYTIYQMFLHACSSERVCSEYALAAEITATGDNKTYDRIKIKFVKPYFDSEDFEVYFNEPVKVNGAIITYISEFREMDGNKTNYLFSECITREKHEENNHRYALGHSLISGTYTFRIMAVSLAGKGLFTEFFPFEVYNPYDSLSKGWYILLSVVIVFAVTIGTVWYYKRKGRFVYAGRSDTEGLLHAIEMHEMHNVASSLSESVVSTNLI
;
A
#
# COMPACT_ATOMS: atom_id res chain seq x y z
N MET A 1 61.91 -6.89 -10.89
CA MET A 1 60.72 -7.58 -11.45
C MET A 1 60.52 -7.09 -12.88
N GLN A 2 60.63 -7.97 -13.88
CA GLN A 2 60.23 -7.64 -15.25
C GLN A 2 58.74 -7.96 -15.40
N PHE A 3 57.90 -6.95 -15.66
CA PHE A 3 56.53 -7.20 -16.10
C PHE A 3 56.57 -7.63 -17.57
N ASN A 4 55.90 -8.75 -17.88
CA ASN A 4 55.86 -9.27 -19.23
C ASN A 4 55.10 -8.30 -20.14
N PHE A 5 55.69 -7.92 -21.27
CA PHE A 5 55.10 -7.01 -22.25
C PHE A 5 53.73 -7.49 -22.73
N GLN A 6 53.50 -8.81 -22.80
CA GLN A 6 52.19 -9.38 -23.11
C GLN A 6 51.13 -9.11 -22.03
N GLN A 7 51.49 -9.11 -20.73
CA GLN A 7 50.54 -8.78 -19.66
C GLN A 7 50.15 -7.30 -19.73
N ILE A 8 51.11 -6.41 -20.00
CA ILE A 8 50.85 -4.98 -20.21
C ILE A 8 49.95 -4.77 -21.44
N LEU A 9 50.22 -5.48 -22.55
CA LEU A 9 49.39 -5.41 -23.75
C LEU A 9 47.97 -5.95 -23.51
N LEU A 10 47.81 -7.04 -22.75
CA LEU A 10 46.50 -7.56 -22.37
C LEU A 10 45.72 -6.58 -21.48
N PHE A 11 46.41 -5.93 -20.53
CA PHE A 11 45.81 -4.93 -19.65
C PHE A 11 45.44 -3.64 -20.39
N ILE A 12 46.22 -3.24 -21.40
CA ILE A 12 45.88 -2.13 -22.29
C ILE A 12 44.71 -2.51 -23.20
N LEU A 13 44.67 -3.71 -23.77
CA LEU A 13 43.56 -4.17 -24.61
C LEU A 13 42.25 -4.25 -23.82
N THR A 14 42.25 -4.77 -22.60
CA THR A 14 41.06 -4.78 -21.73
C THR A 14 40.69 -3.41 -21.19
N ALA A 15 41.67 -2.53 -20.92
CA ALA A 15 41.37 -1.12 -20.60
C ALA A 15 40.76 -0.38 -21.78
N VAL A 16 41.26 -0.59 -23.01
CA VAL A 16 40.73 0.07 -24.22
C VAL A 16 39.31 -0.41 -24.55
N THR A 17 38.99 -1.69 -24.39
CA THR A 17 37.59 -2.16 -24.53
C THR A 17 36.67 -1.69 -23.41
N LEU A 18 37.21 -1.35 -22.22
CA LEU A 18 36.44 -0.73 -21.12
C LEU A 18 36.31 0.81 -21.26
N ILE A 19 37.19 1.48 -22.01
CA ILE A 19 37.18 2.94 -22.21
C ILE A 19 36.20 3.36 -23.32
N PHE A 20 36.04 2.55 -24.37
CA PHE A 20 34.98 2.76 -25.35
C PHE A 20 33.63 2.25 -24.81
N ALA A 21 32.81 3.16 -24.30
CA ALA A 21 31.37 2.93 -24.19
C ALA A 21 30.82 2.70 -25.60
N GLN A 22 30.63 1.43 -25.98
CA GLN A 22 30.14 1.05 -27.30
C GLN A 22 28.83 1.78 -27.60
N ALA A 23 28.79 2.46 -28.75
CA ALA A 23 27.57 3.10 -29.24
C ALA A 23 26.44 2.07 -29.29
N PRO A 24 25.19 2.45 -28.96
CA PRO A 24 24.07 1.53 -28.96
C PRO A 24 23.93 0.89 -30.35
N PHE A 25 24.10 -0.43 -30.44
CA PHE A 25 23.85 -1.16 -31.66
C PHE A 25 22.33 -1.21 -31.88
N GLU A 26 21.89 -0.58 -32.97
CA GLU A 26 20.47 -0.35 -33.27
C GLU A 26 19.99 -1.33 -34.33
N CYS A 27 18.89 -2.02 -34.03
CA CYS A 27 18.27 -3.02 -34.89
C CYS A 27 16.98 -2.46 -35.51
N SER A 28 16.64 -2.90 -36.72
CA SER A 28 15.29 -2.73 -37.29
C SER A 28 14.26 -3.56 -36.52
N THR A 29 12.97 -3.46 -36.89
CA THR A 29 11.89 -4.37 -36.47
C THR A 29 12.35 -5.83 -36.35
N ARG A 30 11.89 -6.50 -35.30
CA ARG A 30 12.18 -7.92 -35.02
C ARG A 30 10.90 -8.68 -34.72
N GLU A 31 10.51 -9.53 -35.66
CA GLU A 31 9.54 -10.60 -35.43
C GLU A 31 10.32 -11.88 -35.16
N ILE A 32 10.18 -12.43 -33.95
CA ILE A 32 10.76 -13.70 -33.54
C ILE A 32 9.61 -14.71 -33.48
N ARG A 33 9.73 -15.81 -34.22
CA ARG A 33 8.69 -16.84 -34.34
C ARG A 33 9.12 -18.21 -33.77
N SER A 34 10.32 -18.28 -33.18
CA SER A 34 10.85 -19.46 -32.49
C SER A 34 12.07 -19.11 -31.62
N TYR A 35 12.38 -19.94 -30.62
CA TYR A 35 13.55 -19.76 -29.76
C TYR A 35 14.89 -19.70 -30.53
N ARG A 36 15.02 -20.45 -31.64
CA ARG A 36 16.19 -20.41 -32.55
C ARG A 36 16.46 -19.01 -33.14
N GLN A 37 15.44 -18.16 -33.28
CA GLN A 37 15.58 -16.83 -33.88
C GLN A 37 15.99 -15.73 -32.90
N LEU A 38 15.98 -16.01 -31.59
CA LEU A 38 16.38 -15.04 -30.55
C LEU A 38 17.84 -14.57 -30.69
N ASP A 39 18.72 -15.37 -31.30
CA ASP A 39 20.13 -15.02 -31.51
C ASP A 39 20.28 -13.73 -32.37
N SER A 40 19.25 -13.38 -33.16
CA SER A 40 19.15 -12.13 -33.91
C SER A 40 18.97 -10.87 -33.05
N LEU A 41 18.80 -11.04 -31.72
CA LEU A 41 18.69 -9.99 -30.71
C LEU A 41 19.98 -9.80 -29.89
N THR A 42 20.96 -10.71 -29.98
CA THR A 42 22.14 -10.80 -29.06
C THR A 42 22.85 -9.46 -28.83
N ASN A 43 23.03 -8.66 -29.89
CA ASN A 43 23.69 -7.36 -29.82
C ASN A 43 22.70 -6.17 -29.82
N CYS A 44 21.40 -6.39 -30.01
CA CYS A 44 20.42 -5.30 -30.15
C CYS A 44 20.23 -4.55 -28.83
N THR A 45 20.60 -3.27 -28.80
CA THR A 45 20.39 -2.39 -27.64
C THR A 45 19.16 -1.47 -27.80
N ALA A 46 18.76 -1.20 -29.03
CA ALA A 46 17.52 -0.51 -29.38
C ALA A 46 16.88 -1.18 -30.60
N ILE A 47 15.56 -1.24 -30.64
CA ILE A 47 14.77 -1.69 -31.79
C ILE A 47 14.02 -0.50 -32.38
N LEU A 48 14.48 -0.05 -33.54
CA LEU A 48 13.92 1.04 -34.34
C LEU A 48 12.78 0.49 -35.20
N GLY A 49 11.69 0.14 -34.54
CA GLY A 49 10.53 -0.53 -35.11
C GLY A 49 9.78 -1.32 -34.04
N ASN A 50 9.07 -2.36 -34.46
CA ASN A 50 8.30 -3.21 -33.56
C ASN A 50 9.16 -4.37 -33.02
N LEU A 51 8.86 -4.84 -31.81
CA LEU A 51 9.31 -6.14 -31.30
C LEU A 51 8.09 -7.05 -31.18
N ALA A 52 8.15 -8.26 -31.73
CA ALA A 52 7.07 -9.22 -31.60
C ALA A 52 7.64 -10.62 -31.36
N LEU A 53 7.24 -11.24 -30.25
CA LEU A 53 7.37 -12.68 -30.04
C LEU A 53 6.04 -13.32 -30.45
N LEU A 54 6.07 -14.12 -31.51
CA LEU A 54 4.89 -14.65 -32.22
C LEU A 54 5.07 -16.16 -32.41
N PHE A 55 4.72 -16.98 -31.42
CA PHE A 55 5.05 -18.42 -31.40
C PHE A 55 3.79 -19.33 -31.61
N PRO A 56 2.93 -19.12 -32.63
CA PRO A 56 1.61 -19.76 -32.75
C PRO A 56 1.66 -21.24 -33.21
N VAL A 57 2.78 -21.93 -33.04
CA VAL A 57 3.00 -23.27 -33.58
C VAL A 57 3.41 -24.24 -32.48
N PHE A 58 2.46 -25.06 -32.05
CA PHE A 58 2.67 -26.19 -31.15
C PHE A 58 3.46 -27.31 -31.86
N TYR A 59 4.79 -27.18 -31.92
CA TYR A 59 5.70 -28.28 -32.24
C TYR A 59 6.62 -28.55 -31.04
N ASP A 60 6.46 -29.72 -30.42
CA ASP A 60 7.20 -30.16 -29.23
C ASP A 60 8.71 -30.39 -29.47
N ASN A 61 9.19 -30.22 -30.70
CA ASN A 61 10.61 -30.19 -31.05
C ASN A 61 11.26 -28.86 -30.62
N ILE A 62 11.35 -28.65 -29.31
CA ILE A 62 12.14 -27.57 -28.72
C ILE A 62 13.59 -28.07 -28.63
N ASP A 63 14.49 -27.53 -29.46
CA ASP A 63 15.94 -27.82 -29.39
C ASP A 63 16.59 -27.39 -28.06
N TYR A 64 15.86 -26.64 -27.23
CA TYR A 64 16.35 -26.02 -26.01
C TYR A 64 15.48 -26.44 -24.83
N THR A 65 16.13 -26.75 -23.71
CA THR A 65 15.45 -26.90 -22.42
C THR A 65 14.86 -25.56 -21.95
N PRO A 66 13.85 -25.59 -21.06
CA PRO A 66 13.36 -24.37 -20.39
C PRO A 66 14.48 -23.62 -19.64
N GLU A 67 15.51 -24.31 -19.14
CA GLU A 67 16.66 -23.68 -18.50
C GLU A 67 17.51 -22.89 -19.50
N GLU A 68 17.82 -23.45 -20.68
CA GLU A 68 18.52 -22.73 -21.75
C GLU A 68 17.71 -21.55 -22.31
N ILE A 69 16.37 -21.66 -22.35
CA ILE A 69 15.46 -20.57 -22.71
C ILE A 69 15.56 -19.42 -21.69
N ASN A 70 15.48 -19.72 -20.40
CA ASN A 70 15.43 -18.70 -19.34
C ASN A 70 16.81 -18.13 -18.99
N ASN A 71 17.90 -18.82 -19.36
CA ASN A 71 19.27 -18.29 -19.30
C ASN A 71 19.63 -17.36 -20.48
N ARG A 72 18.78 -17.22 -21.51
CA ARG A 72 18.98 -16.27 -22.62
C ARG A 72 18.48 -14.87 -22.24
N SER A 73 19.36 -13.88 -22.30
CA SER A 73 19.06 -12.49 -21.91
C SER A 73 19.66 -11.48 -22.89
N PHE A 74 18.90 -10.44 -23.23
CA PHE A 74 19.22 -9.50 -24.33
C PHE A 74 19.41 -8.05 -23.85
N PRO A 75 20.34 -7.28 -24.43
CA PRO A 75 20.72 -5.96 -23.95
C PRO A 75 19.75 -4.83 -24.40
N ILE A 76 18.55 -5.17 -24.87
CA ILE A 76 17.55 -4.23 -25.40
C ILE A 76 17.08 -3.27 -24.31
N ARG A 77 17.04 -1.98 -24.63
CA ARG A 77 16.69 -0.86 -23.74
C ARG A 77 15.50 -0.04 -24.25
N GLU A 78 15.24 -0.09 -25.54
CA GLU A 78 14.31 0.79 -26.25
C GLU A 78 13.64 0.02 -27.39
N VAL A 79 12.31 0.16 -27.51
CA VAL A 79 11.53 -0.25 -28.69
C VAL A 79 10.76 0.98 -29.15
N THR A 80 10.88 1.39 -30.42
CA THR A 80 10.22 2.63 -30.89
C THR A 80 8.76 2.42 -31.29
N GLY A 81 8.42 1.27 -31.86
CA GLY A 81 7.04 0.86 -32.14
C GLY A 81 6.35 0.24 -30.92
N PHE A 82 5.60 -0.83 -31.15
CA PHE A 82 4.99 -1.66 -30.10
C PHE A 82 5.86 -2.87 -29.71
N PHE A 83 5.54 -3.49 -28.57
CA PHE A 83 6.05 -4.79 -28.14
C PHE A 83 4.90 -5.80 -27.92
N LEU A 84 4.88 -6.88 -28.70
CA LEU A 84 3.95 -8.02 -28.55
C LEU A 84 4.67 -9.26 -27.97
N VAL A 85 3.95 -9.99 -27.12
CA VAL A 85 4.23 -11.36 -26.70
C VAL A 85 2.97 -12.22 -26.92
N TYR A 86 3.04 -13.22 -27.81
CA TYR A 86 1.94 -14.13 -28.14
C TYR A 86 2.40 -15.59 -28.25
N ALA A 87 1.63 -16.49 -27.62
CA ALA A 87 1.80 -17.94 -27.66
C ALA A 87 3.18 -18.41 -27.16
N VAL A 88 3.86 -17.61 -26.35
CA VAL A 88 5.21 -17.90 -25.87
C VAL A 88 5.14 -18.84 -24.67
N ASN A 89 5.50 -20.09 -24.92
CA ASN A 89 5.51 -21.16 -23.93
C ASN A 89 6.93 -21.50 -23.46
N HIS A 90 7.10 -21.94 -22.20
CA HIS A 90 8.35 -22.26 -21.51
C HIS A 90 9.26 -21.08 -21.11
N LEU A 91 8.75 -19.85 -21.18
CA LEU A 91 9.46 -18.63 -20.73
C LEU A 91 8.93 -18.20 -19.36
N ASP A 92 9.72 -18.32 -18.29
CA ASP A 92 9.26 -17.97 -16.95
C ASP A 92 9.12 -16.45 -16.76
N SER A 93 10.04 -15.66 -17.32
CA SER A 93 10.21 -14.24 -16.98
C SER A 93 10.62 -13.38 -18.18
N LEU A 94 9.73 -12.47 -18.60
CA LEU A 94 10.08 -11.45 -19.61
C LEU A 94 11.18 -10.50 -19.11
N GLY A 95 11.25 -10.28 -17.80
CA GLY A 95 12.33 -9.54 -17.14
C GLY A 95 13.68 -10.28 -17.15
N GLY A 96 13.69 -11.61 -17.18
CA GLY A 96 14.90 -12.39 -17.42
C GLY A 96 15.44 -12.22 -18.84
N MET A 97 14.54 -12.23 -19.83
CA MET A 97 14.89 -12.11 -21.25
C MET A 97 15.23 -10.67 -21.69
N PHE A 98 14.53 -9.66 -21.15
CA PHE A 98 14.70 -8.24 -21.51
C PHE A 98 14.94 -7.33 -20.28
N PRO A 99 15.94 -7.62 -19.42
CA PRO A 99 16.10 -6.96 -18.12
C PRO A 99 16.35 -5.46 -18.23
N ASN A 100 16.85 -4.98 -19.38
CA ASN A 100 17.25 -3.60 -19.60
C ASN A 100 16.18 -2.74 -20.29
N LEU A 101 15.05 -3.32 -20.71
CA LEU A 101 14.01 -2.60 -21.45
C LEU A 101 13.47 -1.45 -20.60
N THR A 102 13.67 -0.21 -21.07
CA THR A 102 13.45 1.03 -20.33
C THR A 102 12.31 1.87 -20.91
N VAL A 103 12.10 1.83 -22.23
CA VAL A 103 11.04 2.58 -22.92
C VAL A 103 10.46 1.83 -24.12
N ILE A 104 9.14 1.95 -24.29
CA ILE A 104 8.42 1.63 -25.52
C ILE A 104 7.81 2.95 -26.03
N ARG A 105 8.11 3.37 -27.27
CA ARG A 105 7.67 4.70 -27.74
C ARG A 105 6.28 4.71 -28.40
N GLY A 106 5.79 3.61 -28.97
CA GLY A 106 4.49 3.55 -29.64
C GLY A 106 4.37 4.45 -30.87
N THR A 107 5.48 4.69 -31.59
CA THR A 107 5.46 5.47 -32.85
C THR A 107 4.64 4.77 -33.94
N ARG A 108 4.53 3.44 -33.85
CA ARG A 108 3.47 2.62 -34.43
C ARG A 108 2.76 1.87 -33.30
N LEU A 109 1.43 1.75 -33.39
CA LEU A 109 0.62 0.94 -32.48
C LEU A 109 0.16 -0.33 -33.16
N PHE A 110 -0.13 -1.36 -32.36
CA PHE A 110 -1.00 -2.44 -32.80
C PHE A 110 -2.42 -2.19 -32.29
N SER A 111 -3.40 -2.13 -33.19
CA SER A 111 -4.79 -1.75 -32.86
C SER A 111 -4.81 -0.39 -32.12
N ASN A 112 -4.95 -0.38 -30.80
CA ASN A 112 -4.86 0.81 -29.94
C ASN A 112 -3.76 0.68 -28.84
N TYR A 113 -2.88 -0.33 -28.93
CA TYR A 113 -1.94 -0.76 -27.89
C TYR A 113 -0.47 -0.67 -28.34
N ALA A 114 0.42 -0.43 -27.37
CA ALA A 114 1.88 -0.46 -27.55
C ALA A 114 2.57 -1.58 -26.77
N PHE A 115 1.89 -2.22 -25.81
CA PHE A 115 2.38 -3.42 -25.12
C PHE A 115 1.27 -4.46 -24.98
N VAL A 116 1.51 -5.69 -25.43
CA VAL A 116 0.53 -6.79 -25.41
C VAL A 116 1.16 -8.10 -24.94
N ILE A 117 0.50 -8.83 -24.03
CA ILE A 117 0.84 -10.21 -23.64
C ILE A 117 -0.42 -11.08 -23.73
N HIS A 118 -0.35 -12.22 -24.44
CA HIS A 118 -1.49 -13.13 -24.65
C HIS A 118 -1.09 -14.61 -24.81
N GLU A 119 -1.96 -15.51 -24.36
CA GLU A 119 -1.85 -16.98 -24.56
C GLU A 119 -0.47 -17.57 -24.25
N SER A 120 0.25 -16.94 -23.32
CA SER A 120 1.64 -17.28 -22.99
C SER A 120 1.70 -17.87 -21.58
N ASP A 121 2.48 -18.93 -21.38
CA ASP A 121 2.56 -19.66 -20.09
C ASP A 121 3.49 -19.01 -19.05
N ILE A 122 3.82 -17.73 -19.28
CA ILE A 122 4.77 -16.90 -18.55
C ILE A 122 4.33 -16.72 -17.10
N LYS A 123 5.29 -16.82 -16.16
CA LYS A 123 5.04 -16.73 -14.72
C LYS A 123 5.06 -15.29 -14.22
N GLU A 124 5.92 -14.45 -14.77
CA GLU A 124 6.09 -13.05 -14.35
C GLU A 124 6.49 -12.10 -15.50
N ILE A 125 5.97 -10.86 -15.47
CA ILE A 125 6.35 -9.83 -16.45
C ILE A 125 7.75 -9.29 -16.13
N ALA A 126 8.07 -9.04 -14.86
CA ALA A 126 9.43 -8.82 -14.36
C ALA A 126 10.26 -7.67 -15.00
N LEU A 127 9.69 -6.82 -15.88
CA LEU A 127 10.37 -5.74 -16.65
C LEU A 127 10.80 -4.55 -15.77
N ARG A 128 11.68 -4.80 -14.79
CA ARG A 128 12.05 -3.88 -13.70
C ARG A 128 12.51 -2.49 -14.13
N ASN A 129 13.10 -2.36 -15.32
CA ASN A 129 13.59 -1.09 -15.84
C ASN A 129 12.58 -0.33 -16.71
N LEU A 130 11.40 -0.88 -17.04
CA LEU A 130 10.44 -0.22 -17.93
C LEU A 130 9.79 0.98 -17.22
N LEU A 131 10.11 2.19 -17.70
CA LEU A 131 9.67 3.46 -17.10
C LEU A 131 8.56 4.15 -17.87
N LYS A 132 8.53 3.98 -19.21
CA LYS A 132 7.59 4.70 -20.06
C LYS A 132 7.09 3.86 -21.25
N ILE A 133 5.78 3.91 -21.44
CA ILE A 133 5.08 3.61 -22.69
C ILE A 133 4.51 4.96 -23.17
N LYS A 134 5.12 5.55 -24.20
CA LYS A 134 4.86 6.97 -24.57
C LYS A 134 3.52 7.20 -25.28
N ARG A 135 3.18 6.34 -26.24
CA ARG A 135 1.89 6.33 -26.96
C ARG A 135 1.28 4.94 -26.92
N GLY A 136 -0.04 4.87 -26.76
CA GLY A 136 -0.81 3.63 -26.80
C GLY A 136 -1.04 2.99 -25.43
N ALA A 137 -2.14 2.24 -25.32
CA ALA A 137 -2.49 1.47 -24.14
C ALA A 137 -1.63 0.20 -23.97
N ALA A 138 -1.76 -0.49 -22.84
CA ALA A 138 -1.23 -1.83 -22.64
C ALA A 138 -2.37 -2.84 -22.45
N ARG A 139 -2.20 -4.10 -22.90
CA ARG A 139 -3.18 -5.18 -22.69
C ARG A 139 -2.54 -6.50 -22.30
N ILE A 140 -3.09 -7.14 -21.27
CA ILE A 140 -2.65 -8.43 -20.75
C ILE A 140 -3.88 -9.13 -20.19
N ASP A 141 -4.11 -10.39 -20.54
CA ASP A 141 -5.43 -10.98 -20.34
C ASP A 141 -5.47 -12.38 -19.68
N LYS A 142 -6.70 -12.85 -19.41
CA LYS A 142 -7.01 -14.05 -18.61
C LYS A 142 -6.46 -15.35 -19.21
N THR A 143 -6.03 -15.35 -20.48
CA THR A 143 -5.49 -16.52 -21.20
C THR A 143 -4.00 -16.77 -20.92
N ASN A 144 -3.36 -16.02 -20.02
CA ASN A 144 -1.99 -16.25 -19.56
C ASN A 144 -2.02 -16.99 -18.20
N PRO A 145 -2.23 -18.32 -18.15
CA PRO A 145 -2.75 -19.01 -16.97
C PRO A 145 -1.78 -19.14 -15.79
N ARG A 146 -0.49 -18.86 -16.00
CA ARG A 146 0.54 -18.86 -14.93
C ARG A 146 0.98 -17.46 -14.52
N LEU A 147 0.47 -16.41 -15.19
CA LEU A 147 1.00 -15.06 -15.04
C LEU A 147 0.54 -14.44 -13.73
N CYS A 148 1.40 -14.47 -12.73
CA CYS A 148 1.14 -13.81 -11.46
C CYS A 148 1.19 -12.30 -11.66
N PHE A 149 0.14 -11.62 -11.21
CA PHE A 149 -0.01 -10.17 -11.26
C PHE A 149 0.39 -9.54 -9.91
N PRO A 150 1.63 -9.03 -9.77
CA PRO A 150 2.00 -8.22 -8.64
C PRO A 150 1.44 -6.80 -8.76
N ASN A 151 1.55 -6.04 -7.69
CA ASN A 151 1.11 -4.66 -7.58
C ASN A 151 2.00 -3.73 -8.44
N ILE A 152 1.53 -3.33 -9.63
CA ILE A 152 2.24 -2.43 -10.57
C ILE A 152 1.36 -1.21 -10.85
N ASP A 153 1.90 0.00 -10.61
CA ASP A 153 1.24 1.24 -10.99
C ASP A 153 1.56 1.55 -12.46
N TRP A 154 0.67 1.11 -13.34
CA TRP A 154 0.75 1.36 -14.77
C TRP A 154 0.53 2.83 -15.15
N SER A 155 -0.04 3.67 -14.27
CA SER A 155 -0.24 5.11 -14.55
C SER A 155 1.08 5.90 -14.56
N GLN A 156 2.10 5.43 -13.84
CA GLN A 156 3.45 6.01 -13.92
C GLN A 156 4.17 5.61 -15.21
N ILE A 157 3.77 4.48 -15.83
CA ILE A 157 4.41 3.91 -17.01
C ILE A 157 3.75 4.43 -18.29
N ILE A 158 2.43 4.32 -18.41
CA ILE A 158 1.69 4.64 -19.63
C ILE A 158 1.37 6.14 -19.67
N GLU A 159 1.89 6.86 -20.67
CA GLU A 159 1.77 8.32 -20.76
C GLU A 159 0.53 8.78 -21.54
N SER A 160 0.05 7.98 -22.51
CA SER A 160 -1.22 8.20 -23.21
C SER A 160 -1.93 6.87 -23.53
N GLY A 161 -2.81 6.46 -22.61
CA GLY A 161 -3.51 5.18 -22.62
C GLY A 161 -3.79 4.69 -21.19
N LYS A 162 -4.14 3.42 -21.01
CA LYS A 162 -4.16 2.74 -19.71
C LYS A 162 -3.82 1.25 -19.84
N MET A 163 -3.74 0.57 -18.70
CA MET A 163 -3.69 -0.88 -18.64
C MET A 163 -5.11 -1.47 -18.78
N VAL A 164 -5.33 -2.28 -19.82
CA VAL A 164 -6.51 -3.14 -19.97
C VAL A 164 -6.12 -4.53 -19.50
N ALA A 165 -6.39 -4.83 -18.23
CA ALA A 165 -6.02 -6.09 -17.60
C ALA A 165 -7.25 -6.97 -17.33
N SER A 166 -7.12 -8.27 -17.61
CA SER A 166 -7.94 -9.27 -16.95
C SER A 166 -7.29 -9.73 -15.66
N GLN A 167 -8.04 -9.75 -14.56
CA GLN A 167 -7.68 -10.56 -13.41
C GLN A 167 -7.70 -12.04 -13.79
N GLY A 168 -6.53 -12.60 -14.08
CA GLY A 168 -6.36 -14.05 -14.21
C GLY A 168 -6.89 -14.73 -12.96
N SER A 169 -7.94 -15.55 -13.09
CA SER A 169 -8.43 -16.33 -11.96
C SER A 169 -7.38 -17.38 -11.60
N TYR A 170 -6.59 -17.16 -10.56
CA TYR A 170 -6.16 -18.12 -9.53
C TYR A 170 -5.13 -17.49 -8.58
N GLY A 171 -5.56 -16.48 -7.80
CA GLY A 171 -4.75 -15.90 -6.71
C GLY A 171 -4.34 -16.90 -5.61
N SER A 172 -4.86 -18.13 -5.66
CA SER A 172 -4.49 -19.28 -4.80
C SER A 172 -3.25 -20.06 -5.27
N MET A 173 -2.78 -19.89 -6.51
CA MET A 173 -1.55 -20.56 -7.01
C MET A 173 -0.34 -19.61 -7.08
N CYS A 174 -0.54 -18.30 -6.96
CA CYS A 174 0.55 -17.33 -6.94
C CYS A 174 1.12 -17.13 -5.52
N GLU A 175 2.03 -18.02 -5.13
CA GLU A 175 2.78 -17.96 -3.86
C GLU A 175 3.55 -16.65 -3.65
N PHE A 176 3.68 -15.82 -4.68
CA PHE A 176 4.57 -14.65 -4.75
C PHE A 176 3.86 -13.30 -4.87
N ASN A 177 2.54 -13.22 -4.62
CA ASN A 177 1.74 -11.99 -4.62
C ASN A 177 2.07 -10.98 -3.48
N ARG A 178 3.26 -11.04 -2.90
CA ARG A 178 3.76 -10.11 -1.87
C ARG A 178 5.06 -9.47 -2.33
N CYS A 179 4.98 -8.19 -2.69
CA CYS A 179 6.13 -7.36 -2.95
C CYS A 179 6.96 -7.19 -1.67
N HIS A 180 8.22 -7.63 -1.69
CA HIS A 180 9.12 -7.55 -0.54
C HIS A 180 10.17 -6.45 -0.73
N SER A 181 10.42 -5.66 0.32
CA SER A 181 11.50 -4.66 0.39
C SER A 181 11.47 -3.58 -0.71
N CYS A 182 10.30 -2.97 -0.95
CA CYS A 182 10.12 -1.93 -1.96
C CYS A 182 9.82 -0.54 -1.38
N GLU A 183 10.64 0.44 -1.76
CA GLU A 183 10.65 1.82 -1.23
C GLU A 183 9.42 2.65 -1.58
N HIS A 184 8.63 2.23 -2.59
CA HIS A 184 7.42 2.95 -3.03
C HIS A 184 6.21 2.01 -3.07
N HIS A 185 5.18 2.37 -2.32
CA HIS A 185 3.82 1.80 -2.29
C HIS A 185 3.63 0.28 -2.47
N ASN A 186 4.54 -0.57 -1.97
CA ASN A 186 4.55 -2.01 -2.26
C ASN A 186 4.49 -2.30 -3.78
N LEU A 187 5.06 -1.44 -4.62
CA LEU A 187 5.00 -1.56 -6.08
C LEU A 187 6.14 -2.43 -6.60
N CYS A 188 5.83 -3.55 -7.24
CA CYS A 188 6.81 -4.51 -7.72
C CYS A 188 6.40 -5.27 -8.99
N TRP A 189 7.42 -5.71 -9.72
CA TRP A 189 7.31 -6.59 -10.88
C TRP A 189 7.41 -8.09 -10.53
N ASN A 190 7.88 -8.41 -9.32
CA ASN A 190 7.76 -9.70 -8.62
C ASN A 190 8.20 -9.53 -7.15
N ASN A 191 8.14 -10.59 -6.34
CA ASN A 191 8.53 -10.58 -4.92
C ASN A 191 9.99 -10.16 -4.62
N LYS A 192 10.87 -10.06 -5.63
CA LYS A 192 12.30 -9.66 -5.53
C LYS A 192 12.61 -8.33 -6.22
N MET A 193 11.71 -7.79 -7.05
CA MET A 193 12.01 -6.72 -8.00
C MET A 193 10.99 -5.59 -7.97
N CYS A 194 11.27 -4.56 -7.20
CA CYS A 194 10.46 -3.36 -7.08
C CYS A 194 10.34 -2.56 -8.38
N GLN A 195 9.18 -1.94 -8.60
CA GLN A 195 8.95 -0.97 -9.66
C GLN A 195 9.90 0.23 -9.49
N ARG A 196 10.34 0.79 -10.62
CA ARG A 196 11.24 1.95 -10.66
C ARG A 196 10.52 3.12 -11.31
N PHE A 197 10.85 4.32 -10.88
CA PHE A 197 10.19 5.56 -11.31
C PHE A 197 11.24 6.53 -11.83
N GLU A 198 10.91 7.36 -12.81
CA GLU A 198 11.85 8.28 -13.47
C GLU A 198 12.66 9.13 -12.47
N LYS A 199 12.04 9.54 -11.37
CA LYS A 199 12.64 10.32 -10.27
C LYS A 199 13.68 9.56 -9.42
N THR A 200 13.68 8.22 -9.43
CA THR A 200 14.57 7.41 -8.57
C THR A 200 15.99 7.25 -9.10
N PHE A 201 16.22 7.54 -10.39
CA PHE A 201 17.50 7.25 -11.04
C PHE A 201 18.56 8.30 -10.73
N LYS A 202 19.61 7.84 -10.06
CA LYS A 202 20.82 8.60 -9.74
C LYS A 202 22.01 7.86 -10.34
N SER A 203 23.01 8.62 -10.80
CA SER A 203 24.30 8.07 -11.22
C SER A 203 24.97 7.27 -10.07
N PRO A 204 25.98 6.42 -10.34
CA PRO A 204 26.71 5.65 -9.32
C PRO A 204 27.39 6.45 -8.19
N LYS A 205 27.30 7.80 -8.22
CA LYS A 205 27.75 8.72 -7.16
C LYS A 205 26.61 9.57 -6.59
N MET A 206 25.38 9.02 -6.56
CA MET A 206 24.14 9.59 -6.01
C MET A 206 23.67 10.94 -6.59
N LYS A 207 24.32 11.48 -7.62
CA LYS A 207 23.91 12.72 -8.30
C LYS A 207 22.93 12.43 -9.44
N PRO A 208 21.94 13.30 -9.70
CA PRO A 208 20.98 13.10 -10.79
C PRO A 208 21.69 13.06 -12.16
N CYS A 209 21.09 12.30 -13.07
CA CYS A 209 21.50 12.19 -14.47
C CYS A 209 21.26 13.51 -15.24
N HIS A 210 21.73 13.57 -16.50
CA HIS A 210 21.37 14.67 -17.37
C HIS A 210 19.86 14.70 -17.60
N HIS A 211 19.23 15.89 -17.69
CA HIS A 211 17.77 16.02 -17.83
C HIS A 211 17.21 15.51 -19.17
N LEU A 212 18.08 15.04 -20.08
CA LEU A 212 17.75 14.39 -21.35
C LEU A 212 17.87 12.87 -21.29
N CYS A 213 18.33 12.31 -20.16
CA CYS A 213 18.34 10.86 -19.94
C CYS A 213 16.94 10.37 -19.52
N LEU A 214 16.63 9.13 -19.86
CA LEU A 214 15.52 8.37 -19.27
C LEU A 214 16.11 7.14 -18.56
N GLY A 215 15.83 7.00 -17.26
CA GLY A 215 16.43 5.97 -16.43
C GLY A 215 17.89 6.26 -16.08
N HIS A 216 18.76 5.24 -16.24
CA HIS A 216 20.15 5.27 -15.77
C HIS A 216 21.05 6.23 -16.56
N CYS A 217 22.22 6.51 -15.99
CA CYS A 217 23.33 7.16 -16.66
C CYS A 217 24.70 6.68 -16.11
N THR A 218 25.69 6.55 -16.99
CA THR A 218 27.08 6.22 -16.64
C THR A 218 27.82 7.43 -16.07
N ASN A 219 27.49 8.64 -16.53
CA ASN A 219 28.03 9.90 -16.07
C ASN A 219 26.96 11.02 -16.15
N ARG A 220 27.34 12.30 -15.96
CA ARG A 220 26.39 13.43 -15.88
C ARG A 220 26.20 14.24 -17.18
N THR A 221 26.91 13.94 -18.26
CA THR A 221 26.70 14.58 -19.57
C THR A 221 25.55 13.91 -20.32
N ALA A 222 25.03 14.55 -21.37
CA ALA A 222 23.99 13.97 -22.21
C ALA A 222 24.48 12.77 -23.05
N SER A 223 25.79 12.59 -23.20
CA SER A 223 26.43 11.38 -23.75
C SER A 223 26.61 10.25 -22.73
N GLY A 224 26.32 10.50 -21.45
CA GLY A 224 26.33 9.51 -20.38
C GLY A 224 25.00 8.80 -20.15
N CYS A 225 23.94 9.13 -20.89
CA CYS A 225 22.61 8.55 -20.69
C CYS A 225 22.54 7.09 -21.14
N TYR A 226 21.78 6.26 -20.41
CA TYR A 226 21.56 4.85 -20.78
C TYR A 226 20.55 4.68 -21.92
N VAL A 227 19.53 5.53 -21.92
CA VAL A 227 18.53 5.76 -22.98
C VAL A 227 18.22 7.26 -23.01
N CYS A 228 17.97 7.83 -24.20
CA CYS A 228 17.55 9.22 -24.35
C CYS A 228 16.04 9.38 -24.14
N LYS A 229 15.65 10.42 -23.38
CA LYS A 229 14.25 10.71 -23.09
C LYS A 229 13.46 10.97 -24.37
N ASP A 230 13.94 11.88 -25.21
CA ASP A 230 13.21 12.33 -26.41
C ASP A 230 13.97 12.09 -27.72
N LEU A 231 15.19 12.61 -27.87
CA LEU A 231 16.00 12.52 -29.10
C LEU A 231 17.43 12.01 -28.84
N SER A 232 18.01 11.32 -29.82
CA SER A 232 19.42 10.87 -29.83
C SER A 232 20.12 11.29 -31.13
N GLU A 233 21.33 11.85 -31.01
CA GLU A 233 22.23 12.19 -32.10
C GLU A 233 23.58 11.48 -31.85
N ASP A 234 23.90 10.49 -32.68
CA ASP A 234 25.11 9.63 -32.59
C ASP A 234 25.36 9.01 -31.20
N GLY A 235 24.28 8.72 -30.45
CA GLY A 235 24.33 8.20 -29.08
C GLY A 235 24.40 9.26 -27.98
N VAL A 236 24.43 10.54 -28.34
CA VAL A 236 24.32 11.68 -27.42
C VAL A 236 22.87 12.15 -27.36
N CYS A 237 22.30 12.30 -26.17
CA CYS A 237 20.93 12.79 -26.04
C CYS A 237 20.87 14.30 -26.26
N VAL A 238 19.93 14.76 -27.09
CA VAL A 238 19.78 16.16 -27.46
C VAL A 238 18.35 16.65 -27.25
N ASN A 239 18.17 17.96 -27.09
CA ASN A 239 16.85 18.60 -27.12
C ASN A 239 16.40 18.94 -28.56
N LYS A 240 17.35 19.07 -29.49
CA LYS A 240 17.16 19.34 -30.92
C LYS A 240 18.39 18.81 -31.67
N CYS A 241 18.19 18.30 -32.89
CA CYS A 241 19.32 17.90 -33.76
C CYS A 241 20.20 19.09 -34.17
N SER A 242 21.47 18.83 -34.46
CA SER A 242 22.40 19.82 -35.01
C SER A 242 21.95 20.33 -36.38
N GLU A 243 22.31 21.57 -36.76
CA GLU A 243 21.75 22.28 -37.93
C GLU A 243 21.94 21.58 -39.29
N ASN A 244 22.98 20.75 -39.40
CA ASN A 244 23.27 19.95 -40.59
C ASN A 244 22.52 18.61 -40.64
N LYS A 245 21.91 18.17 -39.53
CA LYS A 245 21.16 16.91 -39.40
C LYS A 245 19.64 17.14 -39.42
N VAL A 246 18.90 16.03 -39.46
CA VAL A 246 17.44 15.98 -39.54
C VAL A 246 16.86 14.93 -38.60
N LEU A 247 15.75 15.25 -37.93
CA LEU A 247 15.06 14.35 -37.02
C LEU A 247 14.24 13.30 -37.78
N ASN A 248 14.63 12.03 -37.75
CA ASN A 248 13.73 10.94 -38.13
C ASN A 248 12.62 10.80 -37.08
N ILE A 249 11.37 11.03 -37.48
CA ILE A 249 10.24 11.10 -36.56
C ILE A 249 9.90 9.72 -35.97
N ASP A 250 10.03 8.66 -36.76
CA ASP A 250 9.61 7.29 -36.43
C ASP A 250 10.56 6.59 -35.45
N THR A 251 11.85 6.95 -35.50
CA THR A 251 12.93 6.37 -34.67
C THR A 251 13.45 7.32 -33.61
N ARG A 252 13.06 8.61 -33.68
CA ARG A 252 13.55 9.72 -32.83
C ARG A 252 15.07 9.91 -32.86
N ARG A 253 15.69 9.58 -34.00
CA ARG A 253 17.14 9.73 -34.25
C ARG A 253 17.45 10.91 -35.14
N CYS A 254 18.48 11.66 -34.80
CA CYS A 254 19.05 12.69 -35.67
C CYS A 254 19.96 12.02 -36.71
N LEU A 255 19.64 12.19 -37.99
CA LEU A 255 20.34 11.61 -39.14
C LEU A 255 20.97 12.70 -39.99
N ASP A 256 22.04 12.39 -40.71
CA ASP A 256 22.53 13.25 -41.79
C ASP A 256 21.50 13.36 -42.93
N LYS A 257 21.45 14.51 -43.59
CA LYS A 257 20.51 14.76 -44.70
C LYS A 257 20.64 13.69 -45.79
N SER A 258 21.86 13.32 -46.17
CA SER A 258 22.15 12.21 -47.08
C SER A 258 21.60 10.85 -46.61
N LYS A 259 21.67 10.54 -45.31
CA LYS A 259 21.15 9.30 -44.72
C LYS A 259 19.62 9.27 -44.70
N CYS A 260 18.95 10.42 -44.65
CA CYS A 260 17.50 10.51 -44.87
C CYS A 260 17.13 10.16 -46.33
N VAL A 261 17.81 10.76 -47.30
CA VAL A 261 17.61 10.49 -48.74
C VAL A 261 17.85 9.01 -49.06
N ALA A 262 18.92 8.41 -48.53
CA ALA A 262 19.24 6.99 -48.71
C ALA A 262 18.22 6.00 -48.11
N LEU A 263 17.28 6.48 -47.26
CA LEU A 263 16.14 5.71 -46.74
C LEU A 263 14.86 5.94 -47.57
N ASN A 264 14.97 6.56 -48.74
CA ASN A 264 13.84 7.02 -49.59
C ASN A 264 12.81 7.90 -48.82
N ARG A 265 13.26 8.58 -47.75
CA ARG A 265 12.46 9.53 -46.96
C ARG A 265 12.66 10.96 -47.45
N TYR A 266 11.74 11.84 -47.10
CA TYR A 266 11.75 13.26 -47.47
C TYR A 266 12.19 14.16 -46.32
N ILE A 267 12.93 15.22 -46.64
CA ILE A 267 13.41 16.22 -45.70
C ILE A 267 12.43 17.40 -45.66
N PHE A 268 11.99 17.79 -44.46
CA PHE A 268 11.11 18.94 -44.23
C PHE A 268 11.40 19.59 -42.88
N ASN A 269 11.60 20.92 -42.80
CA ASN A 269 11.80 21.66 -41.55
C ASN A 269 12.85 21.06 -40.57
N ASN A 270 13.90 20.44 -41.11
CA ASN A 270 14.90 19.65 -40.38
C ASN A 270 14.37 18.37 -39.69
N GLU A 271 13.30 17.79 -40.22
CA GLU A 271 12.81 16.43 -39.97
C GLU A 271 13.00 15.54 -41.22
N CYS A 272 12.91 14.23 -41.01
CA CYS A 272 13.03 13.18 -42.01
C CYS A 272 11.80 12.28 -41.93
N LEU A 273 10.95 12.35 -42.96
CA LEU A 273 9.57 11.87 -42.96
C LEU A 273 9.32 10.82 -44.04
N GLU A 274 8.39 9.90 -43.79
CA GLU A 274 7.97 8.87 -44.76
C GLU A 274 7.22 9.46 -45.98
N SER A 275 6.50 10.57 -45.79
CA SER A 275 5.91 11.37 -46.87
C SER A 275 5.93 12.86 -46.50
N CYS A 276 5.82 13.75 -47.49
CA CYS A 276 5.70 15.18 -47.20
C CYS A 276 4.41 15.52 -46.42
N PRO A 277 4.46 16.50 -45.51
CA PRO A 277 3.32 16.93 -44.70
C PRO A 277 2.31 17.74 -45.52
N PRO A 278 1.07 17.94 -45.01
CA PRO A 278 0.03 18.69 -45.71
C PRO A 278 0.50 20.09 -46.09
N GLY A 279 0.21 20.50 -47.34
CA GLY A 279 0.69 21.77 -47.91
C GLY A 279 2.10 21.73 -48.51
N PHE A 280 2.82 20.59 -48.43
CA PHE A 280 4.15 20.42 -49.02
C PHE A 280 4.23 19.18 -49.93
N THR A 281 5.07 19.26 -50.97
CA THR A 281 5.28 18.21 -51.98
C THR A 281 6.77 18.05 -52.28
N ALA A 282 7.18 16.91 -52.85
CA ALA A 282 8.56 16.69 -53.28
C ALA A 282 8.92 17.64 -54.43
N ALA A 283 10.05 18.36 -54.32
CA ALA A 283 10.53 19.20 -55.41
C ALA A 283 11.03 18.33 -56.59
N LEU A 284 10.59 18.65 -57.81
CA LEU A 284 11.08 18.01 -59.04
C LEU A 284 12.48 18.53 -59.40
N ASN A 285 13.37 17.65 -59.87
CA ASN A 285 14.66 18.10 -60.41
C ASN A 285 14.46 18.84 -61.74
N GLN A 286 15.04 20.05 -61.84
CA GLN A 286 14.85 20.93 -63.00
C GLN A 286 15.46 20.38 -64.30
N ASN A 287 16.30 19.35 -64.21
CA ASN A 287 16.97 18.71 -65.37
C ASN A 287 16.44 17.30 -65.68
N ASP A 288 15.56 16.72 -64.86
CA ASP A 288 15.00 15.37 -65.06
C ASP A 288 13.60 15.28 -64.44
N THR A 289 12.58 15.16 -65.29
CA THR A 289 11.17 15.12 -64.90
C THR A 289 10.73 13.81 -64.23
N LEU A 290 11.56 12.76 -64.22
CA LEU A 290 11.32 11.54 -63.43
C LEU A 290 12.02 11.58 -62.06
N SER A 291 12.96 12.50 -61.84
CA SER A 291 13.75 12.53 -60.62
C SER A 291 13.19 13.55 -59.61
N THR A 292 12.61 13.05 -58.52
CA THR A 292 12.26 13.90 -57.37
C THR A 292 13.48 14.14 -56.48
N THR A 293 13.61 15.36 -55.99
CA THR A 293 14.43 15.62 -54.80
C THR A 293 13.66 15.15 -53.57
N ASN A 294 14.39 14.54 -52.64
CA ASN A 294 13.89 14.16 -51.32
C ASN A 294 13.71 15.38 -50.38
N VAL A 295 13.21 16.50 -50.88
CA VAL A 295 13.00 17.75 -50.14
C VAL A 295 11.57 18.23 -50.36
N CYS A 296 10.86 18.49 -49.27
CA CYS A 296 9.49 18.97 -49.30
C CYS A 296 9.44 20.49 -49.50
N ILE A 297 9.04 20.94 -50.69
CA ILE A 297 8.74 22.34 -50.99
C ILE A 297 7.27 22.67 -50.72
N LYS A 298 6.99 23.93 -50.36
CA LYS A 298 5.62 24.40 -50.18
C LYS A 298 4.91 24.42 -51.54
N CYS A 299 3.66 23.95 -51.60
CA CYS A 299 2.84 24.24 -52.77
C CYS A 299 2.57 25.74 -52.90
N ILE A 300 2.28 26.18 -54.13
CA ILE A 300 1.85 27.56 -54.43
C ILE A 300 0.51 27.83 -53.73
N ASP A 301 -0.41 26.87 -53.81
CA ASP A 301 -1.63 26.76 -53.01
C ASP A 301 -1.51 25.61 -51.99
N LYS A 302 -2.59 24.89 -51.68
CA LYS A 302 -2.52 23.63 -50.91
C LYS A 302 -2.14 22.45 -51.82
N CYS A 303 -1.25 21.57 -51.36
CA CYS A 303 -0.94 20.34 -52.10
C CYS A 303 -2.09 19.33 -52.00
N PRO A 304 -2.62 18.81 -53.12
CA PRO A 304 -3.62 17.75 -53.10
C PRO A 304 -2.98 16.40 -52.74
N LYS A 305 -3.09 15.98 -51.47
CA LYS A 305 -2.73 14.62 -51.05
C LYS A 305 -3.94 13.71 -51.26
N ILE A 306 -3.88 12.89 -52.32
CA ILE A 306 -4.92 11.93 -52.68
C ILE A 306 -4.67 10.61 -51.95
N CYS A 307 -5.65 10.12 -51.18
CA CYS A 307 -5.51 8.91 -50.36
C CYS A 307 -6.70 7.96 -50.57
N SER A 308 -6.43 6.65 -50.50
CA SER A 308 -7.47 5.61 -50.51
C SER A 308 -7.83 5.25 -49.06
N PRO A 309 -9.07 5.46 -48.60
CA PRO A 309 -9.43 5.22 -47.20
C PRO A 309 -9.67 3.72 -46.92
N PRO A 310 -9.23 3.19 -45.76
CA PRO A 310 -9.78 1.96 -45.20
C PRO A 310 -11.15 2.22 -44.55
N GLU A 311 -11.85 1.16 -44.16
CA GLU A 311 -13.01 1.27 -43.26
C GLU A 311 -12.48 1.51 -41.82
N ILE A 312 -12.65 2.72 -41.28
CA ILE A 312 -12.01 3.14 -40.03
C ILE A 312 -12.80 2.60 -38.83
N ARG A 313 -12.28 1.55 -38.20
CA ARG A 313 -12.80 0.97 -36.95
C ARG A 313 -11.87 1.19 -35.74
N ARG A 314 -10.58 1.43 -35.95
CA ARG A 314 -9.50 1.51 -34.93
C ARG A 314 -8.51 2.63 -35.23
N ILE A 315 -7.71 3.07 -34.24
CA ILE A 315 -6.69 4.12 -34.46
C ILE A 315 -5.67 3.68 -35.51
N SER A 316 -5.22 2.42 -35.51
CA SER A 316 -4.21 1.93 -36.46
C SER A 316 -4.56 2.19 -37.93
N GLN A 317 -5.86 2.18 -38.27
CA GLN A 317 -6.34 2.39 -39.63
C GLN A 317 -6.34 3.88 -40.05
N LEU A 318 -6.26 4.81 -39.09
CA LEU A 318 -5.95 6.21 -39.38
C LEU A 318 -4.50 6.35 -39.86
N GLU A 319 -3.58 5.52 -39.34
CA GLU A 319 -2.18 5.51 -39.79
C GLU A 319 -2.02 4.99 -41.22
N GLU A 320 -2.92 4.12 -41.69
CA GLU A 320 -3.00 3.63 -43.07
C GLU A 320 -3.44 4.73 -44.06
N LEU A 321 -4.39 5.59 -43.66
CA LEU A 321 -4.80 6.77 -44.45
C LEU A 321 -3.66 7.80 -44.56
N GLY A 322 -2.87 7.94 -43.48
CA GLY A 322 -1.71 8.82 -43.39
C GLY A 322 -2.06 10.28 -43.07
N VAL A 323 -1.15 10.95 -42.36
CA VAL A 323 -1.30 12.37 -41.96
C VAL A 323 -1.37 13.27 -43.19
N GLY A 324 -2.22 14.31 -43.12
CA GLY A 324 -2.31 15.36 -44.14
C GLY A 324 -3.09 14.99 -45.39
N CYS A 325 -4.01 14.01 -45.30
CA CYS A 325 -4.88 13.67 -46.42
C CYS A 325 -5.86 14.82 -46.73
N THR A 326 -5.86 15.33 -47.97
CA THR A 326 -6.77 16.43 -48.37
C THR A 326 -7.87 15.97 -49.32
N ILE A 327 -7.63 14.91 -50.10
CA ILE A 327 -8.59 14.35 -51.07
C ILE A 327 -8.74 12.84 -50.81
N VAL A 328 -9.94 12.43 -50.39
CA VAL A 328 -10.28 11.02 -50.17
C VAL A 328 -10.83 10.42 -51.47
N ASN A 329 -10.05 9.55 -52.11
CA ASN A 329 -10.40 8.90 -53.36
C ASN A 329 -11.24 7.63 -53.17
N GLY A 330 -12.39 7.76 -52.49
CA GLY A 330 -13.27 6.64 -52.19
C GLY A 330 -14.41 7.01 -51.25
N THR A 331 -14.97 5.99 -50.58
CA THR A 331 -15.91 6.18 -49.48
C THR A 331 -15.14 6.31 -48.17
N LEU A 332 -15.33 7.41 -47.45
CA LEU A 332 -14.85 7.55 -46.08
C LEU A 332 -15.88 6.91 -45.13
N GLU A 333 -15.61 5.71 -44.65
CA GLU A 333 -16.47 5.01 -43.69
C GLU A 333 -15.83 4.93 -42.30
N ILE A 334 -16.59 5.31 -41.27
CA ILE A 334 -16.16 5.34 -39.87
C ILE A 334 -17.18 4.57 -39.01
N TYR A 335 -16.67 3.61 -38.23
CA TYR A 335 -17.43 2.65 -37.40
C TYR A 335 -16.62 2.30 -36.14
N ILE A 336 -16.57 3.21 -35.16
CA ILE A 336 -15.79 3.03 -33.90
C ILE A 336 -16.72 2.82 -32.69
N ILE A 337 -16.84 1.56 -32.28
CA ILE A 337 -17.59 1.12 -31.08
C ILE A 337 -16.72 1.08 -29.81
N ASP A 338 -15.39 1.04 -29.99
CA ASP A 338 -14.43 0.87 -28.91
C ASP A 338 -14.17 2.18 -28.17
N ASP A 339 -14.02 2.10 -26.84
CA ASP A 339 -13.76 3.25 -25.99
C ASP A 339 -12.29 3.68 -26.10
N VAL A 340 -12.05 4.75 -26.85
CA VAL A 340 -10.71 5.22 -27.23
C VAL A 340 -10.32 6.51 -26.49
N PHE A 341 -9.14 6.47 -25.86
CA PHE A 341 -8.49 7.63 -25.24
C PHE A 341 -7.98 8.62 -26.30
N ASN A 342 -8.17 9.92 -26.08
CA ASN A 342 -7.82 11.00 -27.00
C ASN A 342 -8.28 10.81 -28.47
N LEU A 343 -9.41 10.13 -28.71
CA LEU A 343 -9.92 9.88 -30.08
C LEU A 343 -10.03 11.16 -30.92
N THR A 344 -10.52 12.25 -30.32
CA THR A 344 -10.66 13.56 -30.98
C THR A 344 -9.31 14.13 -31.44
N GLU A 345 -8.21 13.86 -30.73
CA GLU A 345 -6.86 14.32 -31.09
C GLU A 345 -6.30 13.51 -32.27
N GLU A 346 -6.36 12.18 -32.20
CA GLU A 346 -5.94 11.31 -33.32
C GLU A 346 -6.83 11.55 -34.57
N PHE A 347 -8.14 11.78 -34.42
CA PHE A 347 -9.01 12.19 -35.53
C PHE A 347 -8.62 13.54 -36.13
N ASN A 348 -8.36 14.58 -35.34
CA ASN A 348 -7.89 15.86 -35.89
C ASN A 348 -6.53 15.72 -36.59
N LYS A 349 -5.64 14.85 -36.10
CA LYS A 349 -4.31 14.58 -36.68
C LYS A 349 -4.34 13.86 -38.03
N TYR A 350 -5.30 12.96 -38.28
CA TYR A 350 -5.36 12.19 -39.54
C TYR A 350 -6.49 12.62 -40.50
N LEU A 351 -7.61 13.12 -39.98
CA LEU A 351 -8.80 13.51 -40.76
C LEU A 351 -8.98 15.03 -40.86
N GLY A 352 -8.27 15.81 -40.04
CA GLY A 352 -8.41 17.27 -39.94
C GLY A 352 -8.16 18.04 -41.23
N ASP A 353 -7.28 17.55 -42.11
CA ASP A 353 -6.91 18.20 -43.37
C ASP A 353 -7.84 17.87 -44.57
N ILE A 354 -8.83 17.00 -44.38
CA ILE A 354 -9.69 16.53 -45.48
C ILE A 354 -10.59 17.66 -45.99
N GLU A 355 -10.48 17.97 -47.29
CA GLU A 355 -11.29 18.98 -47.97
C GLU A 355 -12.26 18.40 -48.98
N GLU A 356 -11.88 17.32 -49.67
CA GLU A 356 -12.68 16.73 -50.75
C GLU A 356 -12.83 15.21 -50.59
N ILE A 357 -14.06 14.69 -50.79
CA ILE A 357 -14.36 13.25 -50.79
C ILE A 357 -14.97 12.89 -52.15
N HIS A 358 -14.25 12.10 -52.95
CA HIS A 358 -14.68 11.69 -54.29
C HIS A 358 -15.87 10.73 -54.29
N GLY A 359 -16.04 9.95 -53.22
CA GLY A 359 -17.17 9.04 -53.03
C GLY A 359 -18.20 9.56 -52.04
N VAL A 360 -18.44 8.76 -51.00
CA VAL A 360 -19.49 8.96 -49.97
C VAL A 360 -18.82 9.12 -48.61
N ILE A 361 -19.44 9.85 -47.68
CA ILE A 361 -19.07 9.78 -46.26
C ILE A 361 -20.14 9.01 -45.47
N LYS A 362 -19.73 8.08 -44.62
CA LYS A 362 -20.62 7.24 -43.81
C LYS A 362 -20.06 7.11 -42.39
N ILE A 363 -20.75 7.69 -41.42
CA ILE A 363 -20.36 7.64 -40.00
C ILE A 363 -21.51 6.99 -39.24
N HIS A 364 -21.32 5.76 -38.76
CA HIS A 364 -22.41 4.96 -38.22
C HIS A 364 -22.02 4.15 -37.00
N ARG A 365 -23.00 3.91 -36.13
CA ARG A 365 -22.89 3.01 -34.96
C ARG A 365 -21.68 3.30 -34.05
N SER A 366 -21.16 4.52 -34.10
CA SER A 366 -19.89 4.89 -33.50
C SER A 366 -20.11 5.51 -32.14
N SER A 367 -20.30 4.67 -31.11
CA SER A 367 -20.52 5.11 -29.72
C SER A 367 -19.34 5.89 -29.13
N ALA A 368 -18.14 5.81 -29.72
CA ALA A 368 -16.99 6.60 -29.30
C ALA A 368 -17.03 8.08 -29.76
N ILE A 369 -17.90 8.44 -30.72
CA ILE A 369 -17.89 9.74 -31.41
C ILE A 369 -19.00 10.65 -30.88
N THR A 370 -18.62 11.73 -30.19
CA THR A 370 -19.54 12.77 -29.69
C THR A 370 -19.67 13.99 -30.60
N GLU A 371 -18.66 14.30 -31.43
CA GLU A 371 -18.73 15.39 -32.42
C GLU A 371 -17.93 15.10 -33.70
N LEU A 372 -18.33 15.71 -34.84
CA LEU A 372 -17.65 15.58 -36.15
C LEU A 372 -16.78 16.80 -36.53
N THR A 373 -16.38 17.60 -35.55
CA THR A 373 -15.58 18.84 -35.72
C THR A 373 -14.22 18.60 -36.40
N PHE A 374 -13.68 17.38 -36.32
CA PHE A 374 -12.49 16.96 -37.04
C PHE A 374 -12.66 17.01 -38.57
N LEU A 375 -13.86 17.20 -39.11
CA LEU A 375 -14.13 17.43 -40.54
C LEU A 375 -14.46 18.90 -40.87
N ASN A 376 -14.10 19.86 -40.02
CA ASN A 376 -14.38 21.29 -40.27
C ASN A 376 -13.76 21.83 -41.58
N ASN A 377 -12.67 21.23 -42.09
CA ASN A 377 -12.10 21.59 -43.39
C ASN A 377 -12.86 20.99 -44.61
N LEU A 378 -13.77 20.04 -44.40
CA LEU A 378 -14.49 19.36 -45.49
C LEU A 378 -15.36 20.33 -46.29
N ARG A 379 -15.04 20.50 -47.57
CA ARG A 379 -15.62 21.47 -48.51
C ARG A 379 -16.48 20.83 -49.59
N VAL A 380 -16.08 19.68 -50.14
CA VAL A 380 -16.75 19.05 -51.29
C VAL A 380 -16.97 17.55 -51.09
N ILE A 381 -18.17 17.06 -51.40
CA ILE A 381 -18.48 15.64 -51.56
C ILE A 381 -18.99 15.43 -52.98
N TYR A 382 -18.31 14.60 -53.77
CA TYR A 382 -18.68 14.37 -55.18
C TYR A 382 -19.81 13.36 -55.36
N GLY A 383 -19.90 12.37 -54.46
CA GLY A 383 -20.94 11.34 -54.45
C GLY A 383 -20.96 10.43 -55.68
N TYR A 384 -21.78 9.39 -55.62
CA TYR A 384 -22.03 8.48 -56.75
C TYR A 384 -23.48 8.59 -57.22
N LYS A 385 -23.73 8.28 -58.51
CA LYS A 385 -25.09 8.26 -59.07
C LYS A 385 -25.91 7.15 -58.39
N LYS A 386 -27.14 7.46 -57.95
CA LYS A 386 -28.02 6.57 -57.16
C LYS A 386 -27.45 6.08 -55.82
N LYS A 387 -26.55 6.84 -55.18
CA LYS A 387 -26.16 6.63 -53.76
C LYS A 387 -26.31 7.94 -52.97
N PRO A 388 -26.56 7.89 -51.66
CA PRO A 388 -26.40 9.06 -50.79
C PRO A 388 -24.94 9.53 -50.81
N ALA A 389 -24.73 10.83 -50.62
CA ALA A 389 -23.43 11.48 -50.48
C ALA A 389 -22.92 11.43 -49.03
N MET A 390 -23.83 11.54 -48.06
CA MET A 390 -23.54 11.52 -46.62
C MET A 390 -24.58 10.69 -45.87
N LEU A 391 -24.10 9.78 -45.03
CA LEU A 391 -24.88 8.94 -44.14
C LEU A 391 -24.37 9.09 -42.71
N ILE A 392 -25.21 9.54 -41.79
CA ILE A 392 -24.85 9.66 -40.36
C ILE A 392 -25.96 9.02 -39.53
N PHE A 393 -25.75 7.79 -39.03
CA PHE A 393 -26.84 7.04 -38.40
C PHE A 393 -26.45 6.10 -37.27
N GLU A 394 -27.39 5.87 -36.34
CA GLU A 394 -27.23 4.95 -35.20
C GLU A 394 -26.00 5.28 -34.30
N ASN A 395 -25.46 6.50 -34.35
CA ASN A 395 -24.42 6.95 -33.43
C ASN A 395 -25.11 7.43 -32.15
N PRO A 396 -25.10 6.67 -31.03
CA PRO A 396 -25.94 6.98 -29.88
C PRO A 396 -25.53 8.31 -29.25
N ASN A 397 -24.23 8.50 -29.08
CA ASN A 397 -23.62 9.56 -28.26
C ASN A 397 -23.25 10.81 -29.06
N LEU A 398 -23.53 10.84 -30.36
CA LEU A 398 -23.22 11.95 -31.26
C LEU A 398 -24.12 13.15 -30.95
N GLN A 399 -23.53 14.29 -30.61
CA GLN A 399 -24.24 15.48 -30.11
C GLN A 399 -24.09 16.71 -31.02
N LYS A 400 -22.98 16.83 -31.74
CA LYS A 400 -22.65 17.99 -32.59
C LYS A 400 -22.07 17.56 -33.94
N LEU A 401 -22.48 18.23 -35.03
CA LEU A 401 -21.96 17.92 -36.36
C LEU A 401 -20.69 18.74 -36.64
N PHE A 402 -20.84 20.01 -36.98
CA PHE A 402 -19.71 20.88 -37.36
C PHE A 402 -19.64 22.13 -36.48
N ASP A 403 -18.48 22.75 -36.43
CA ASP A 403 -18.27 24.02 -35.76
C ASP A 403 -18.41 25.16 -36.78
N TRP A 404 -19.65 25.55 -37.05
CA TRP A 404 -19.99 26.50 -38.13
C TRP A 404 -19.35 27.88 -37.97
N GLU A 405 -19.04 28.29 -36.74
CA GLU A 405 -18.29 29.50 -36.43
C GLU A 405 -16.82 29.37 -36.88
N LYS A 406 -16.13 28.29 -36.46
CA LYS A 406 -14.74 28.01 -36.92
C LYS A 406 -14.65 27.77 -38.43
N ARG A 407 -15.73 27.32 -39.08
CA ARG A 407 -15.83 27.19 -40.54
C ARG A 407 -15.94 28.52 -41.28
N GLY A 408 -16.12 29.66 -40.60
CA GLY A 408 -16.09 30.99 -41.23
C GLY A 408 -17.10 31.19 -42.36
N GLY A 409 -18.26 30.52 -42.29
CA GLY A 409 -19.28 30.54 -43.34
C GLY A 409 -19.02 29.63 -44.56
N MET A 410 -17.97 28.78 -44.55
CA MET A 410 -17.70 27.84 -45.64
C MET A 410 -18.76 26.71 -45.69
N LYS A 411 -19.70 26.84 -46.65
CA LYS A 411 -20.71 25.83 -46.98
C LYS A 411 -20.12 24.53 -47.50
N LEU A 412 -20.84 23.42 -47.28
CA LEU A 412 -20.50 22.09 -47.76
C LEU A 412 -21.15 21.83 -49.13
N ARG A 413 -20.33 21.63 -50.17
CA ARG A 413 -20.78 21.40 -51.54
C ARG A 413 -21.02 19.92 -51.80
N ILE A 414 -22.25 19.55 -52.17
CA ILE A 414 -22.61 18.17 -52.49
C ILE A 414 -22.97 18.08 -53.98
N ARG A 415 -22.11 17.44 -54.79
CA ARG A 415 -22.26 17.41 -56.26
C ARG A 415 -23.33 16.41 -56.72
N ARG A 416 -23.44 15.25 -56.05
CA ARG A 416 -24.38 14.16 -56.39
C ARG A 416 -24.74 13.39 -55.13
N GLY A 417 -25.99 12.92 -55.03
CA GLY A 417 -26.47 12.14 -53.89
C GLY A 417 -27.05 12.99 -52.76
N GLU A 418 -27.82 12.33 -51.90
CA GLU A 418 -28.55 12.93 -50.77
C GLU A 418 -27.75 12.89 -49.45
N VAL A 419 -28.24 13.58 -48.44
CA VAL A 419 -27.78 13.46 -47.05
C VAL A 419 -28.90 12.82 -46.25
N HIS A 420 -28.61 11.73 -45.54
CA HIS A 420 -29.54 11.10 -44.60
C HIS A 420 -28.91 11.07 -43.21
N ILE A 421 -29.67 11.50 -42.21
CA ILE A 421 -29.24 11.54 -40.81
C ILE A 421 -30.41 11.05 -39.97
N TYR A 422 -30.25 9.92 -39.28
CA TYR A 422 -31.33 9.26 -38.56
C TYR A 422 -30.84 8.38 -37.40
N SER A 423 -31.68 8.18 -36.39
CA SER A 423 -31.39 7.33 -35.21
C SER A 423 -30.13 7.73 -34.41
N ASN A 424 -29.69 8.99 -34.46
CA ASN A 424 -28.59 9.48 -33.63
C ASN A 424 -29.20 10.06 -32.34
N LEU A 425 -29.31 9.22 -31.30
CA LEU A 425 -30.18 9.49 -30.15
C LEU A 425 -29.85 10.77 -29.39
N MET A 426 -28.57 11.14 -29.29
CA MET A 426 -28.14 12.39 -28.64
C MET A 426 -28.01 13.61 -29.58
N LEU A 427 -28.29 13.46 -30.88
CA LEU A 427 -28.06 14.52 -31.87
C LEU A 427 -29.26 15.45 -32.00
N CYS A 428 -29.21 16.59 -31.34
CA CYS A 428 -30.26 17.61 -31.40
C CYS A 428 -30.62 17.99 -32.85
N ALA A 429 -31.93 18.01 -33.17
CA ALA A 429 -32.43 18.36 -34.51
C ALA A 429 -32.01 19.77 -34.98
N ASN A 430 -31.63 20.67 -34.05
CA ASN A 430 -31.00 21.95 -34.39
C ASN A 430 -29.68 21.77 -35.17
N GLU A 431 -28.84 20.79 -34.81
CA GLU A 431 -27.58 20.52 -35.51
C GLU A 431 -27.79 19.99 -36.94
N THR A 432 -28.80 19.14 -37.15
CA THR A 432 -29.14 18.69 -38.51
C THR A 432 -29.72 19.83 -39.35
N ARG A 433 -30.58 20.69 -38.79
CA ARG A 433 -31.06 21.92 -39.44
C ARG A 433 -29.91 22.87 -39.83
N LYS A 434 -28.94 23.10 -38.93
CA LYS A 434 -27.74 23.93 -39.21
C LYS A 434 -26.92 23.37 -40.38
N LEU A 435 -26.75 22.05 -40.46
CA LEU A 435 -26.07 21.41 -41.59
C LEU A 435 -26.83 21.63 -42.91
N VAL A 436 -28.15 21.46 -42.94
CA VAL A 436 -28.95 21.68 -44.16
C VAL A 436 -28.81 23.11 -44.69
N ALA A 437 -28.93 24.12 -43.82
CA ALA A 437 -28.79 25.52 -44.20
C ALA A 437 -27.40 25.86 -44.79
N ASN A 438 -26.38 25.08 -44.42
CA ASN A 438 -24.99 25.24 -44.86
C ASN A 438 -24.56 24.26 -45.95
N ILE A 439 -25.49 23.51 -46.57
CA ILE A 439 -25.20 22.71 -47.78
C ILE A 439 -25.47 23.53 -49.04
N GLU A 440 -24.60 23.39 -50.05
CA GLU A 440 -24.74 23.95 -51.40
C GLU A 440 -24.91 22.80 -52.40
N ARG A 441 -25.93 22.86 -53.26
CA ARG A 441 -26.30 21.80 -54.23
C ARG A 441 -26.43 22.36 -55.65
N PRO A 442 -26.24 21.54 -56.69
CA PRO A 442 -26.64 21.90 -58.06
C PRO A 442 -28.14 22.18 -58.18
N ASN A 443 -28.51 23.12 -59.06
CA ASN A 443 -29.90 23.41 -59.39
C ASN A 443 -30.62 22.13 -59.87
N GLY A 444 -31.81 21.85 -59.31
CA GLY A 444 -32.60 20.66 -59.65
C GLY A 444 -32.17 19.36 -58.95
N ALA A 445 -31.24 19.40 -57.99
CA ALA A 445 -31.02 18.28 -57.06
C ALA A 445 -32.23 18.10 -56.11
N PRO A 446 -32.59 16.85 -55.74
CA PRO A 446 -33.71 16.61 -54.82
C PRO A 446 -33.43 17.22 -53.44
N GLU A 447 -34.50 17.57 -52.73
CA GLU A 447 -34.42 17.93 -51.31
C GLU A 447 -34.11 16.72 -50.45
N THR A 448 -33.38 16.95 -49.35
CA THR A 448 -32.93 15.90 -48.44
C THR A 448 -34.01 15.56 -47.43
N ASN A 449 -34.86 14.61 -47.82
CA ASN A 449 -35.80 13.97 -46.92
C ASN A 449 -35.07 13.03 -45.93
N ASN A 450 -35.71 12.71 -44.80
CA ASN A 450 -35.20 11.82 -43.76
C ASN A 450 -33.91 12.29 -43.05
N LEU A 451 -33.95 13.51 -42.51
CA LEU A 451 -32.87 14.14 -41.72
C LEU A 451 -33.17 14.35 -40.22
N ILE A 452 -34.38 14.02 -39.79
CA ILE A 452 -34.91 14.31 -38.45
C ILE A 452 -35.41 13.03 -37.75
N GLN A 453 -35.67 11.95 -38.51
CA GLN A 453 -36.18 10.68 -37.97
C GLN A 453 -35.26 10.13 -36.87
N ASN A 454 -35.79 10.05 -35.65
CA ASN A 454 -35.16 9.46 -34.48
C ASN A 454 -33.82 10.10 -34.06
N ASN A 455 -33.57 11.36 -34.42
CA ASN A 455 -32.42 12.13 -33.91
C ASN A 455 -32.82 12.94 -32.67
N GLY A 456 -31.95 12.97 -31.65
CA GLY A 456 -32.10 13.85 -30.48
C GLY A 456 -33.11 13.39 -29.43
N ILE A 457 -33.75 12.23 -29.60
CA ILE A 457 -34.79 11.67 -28.69
C ILE A 457 -34.33 11.55 -27.22
N ARG A 458 -33.01 11.52 -26.94
CA ARG A 458 -32.48 11.37 -25.57
C ARG A 458 -31.72 12.59 -25.03
N ASN A 459 -31.51 13.65 -25.83
CA ASN A 459 -30.70 14.79 -25.39
C ASN A 459 -31.57 15.99 -25.00
N ILE A 460 -31.20 16.64 -23.89
CA ILE A 460 -31.86 17.83 -23.38
C ILE A 460 -31.36 19.05 -24.16
N CYS A 461 -31.90 19.26 -25.36
CA CYS A 461 -31.38 20.22 -26.35
C CYS A 461 -31.50 21.70 -25.94
N LYS A 462 -32.37 22.01 -24.97
CA LYS A 462 -32.44 23.25 -24.18
C LYS A 462 -32.93 22.90 -22.79
N ALA A 463 -32.35 23.51 -21.76
CA ALA A 463 -32.57 23.14 -20.37
C ALA A 463 -32.48 24.35 -19.42
N PRO A 464 -33.41 24.55 -18.47
CA PRO A 464 -33.17 25.39 -17.29
C PRO A 464 -32.13 24.77 -16.36
N THR A 465 -31.40 25.62 -15.64
CA THR A 465 -30.26 25.23 -14.81
C THR A 465 -30.68 24.74 -13.42
N ILE A 466 -30.31 23.52 -13.03
CA ILE A 466 -30.49 22.99 -11.68
C ILE A 466 -29.40 23.54 -10.75
N LEU A 467 -29.79 24.13 -9.62
CA LEU A 467 -28.86 24.56 -8.57
C LEU A 467 -28.44 23.38 -7.70
N THR A 468 -27.14 23.19 -7.46
CA THR A 468 -26.59 22.06 -6.67
C THR A 468 -25.54 22.49 -5.65
N ARG A 469 -25.27 21.62 -4.67
CA ARG A 469 -24.16 21.70 -3.71
C ARG A 469 -23.73 20.29 -3.28
N ALA A 470 -22.49 20.11 -2.84
CA ALA A 470 -21.97 18.84 -2.32
C ALA A 470 -21.51 18.96 -0.87
N VAL A 471 -21.66 17.88 -0.11
CA VAL A 471 -21.32 17.77 1.32
C VAL A 471 -20.56 16.45 1.52
N VAL A 472 -19.24 16.56 1.69
CA VAL A 472 -18.35 15.40 1.85
C VAL A 472 -18.67 14.68 3.16
N LEU A 473 -18.83 13.36 3.13
CA LEU A 473 -19.19 12.56 4.31
C LEU A 473 -18.02 11.72 4.83
N SER A 474 -17.23 11.12 3.93
CA SER A 474 -16.12 10.24 4.31
C SER A 474 -14.98 10.26 3.28
N HIS A 475 -14.09 9.28 3.34
CA HIS A 475 -13.05 9.06 2.34
C HIS A 475 -13.58 8.32 1.10
N GLU A 476 -14.70 7.60 1.23
CA GLU A 476 -15.32 6.80 0.16
C GLU A 476 -16.74 7.28 -0.18
N SER A 477 -17.23 8.38 0.44
CA SER A 477 -18.58 8.87 0.19
C SER A 477 -18.76 10.39 0.30
N CYS A 478 -19.64 10.90 -0.57
CA CYS A 478 -20.01 12.32 -0.64
C CYS A 478 -21.52 12.44 -0.91
N LYS A 479 -22.18 13.32 -0.19
CA LYS A 479 -23.59 13.65 -0.38
C LYS A 479 -23.73 14.76 -1.43
N ILE A 480 -24.56 14.54 -2.43
CA ILE A 480 -24.89 15.54 -3.45
C ILE A 480 -26.32 16.00 -3.20
N GLN A 481 -26.54 17.32 -3.23
CA GLN A 481 -27.81 17.95 -2.97
C GLN A 481 -28.17 18.89 -4.13
N TRP A 482 -29.41 18.84 -4.63
CA TRP A 482 -29.87 19.65 -5.75
C TRP A 482 -31.25 20.22 -5.50
N LYS A 483 -31.57 21.40 -6.04
CA LYS A 483 -32.88 22.03 -5.81
C LYS A 483 -34.00 21.17 -6.43
N ASN A 484 -35.14 21.03 -5.73
CA ASN A 484 -36.33 20.39 -6.28
C ASN A 484 -36.99 21.26 -7.36
N THR A 485 -36.43 21.25 -8.57
CA THR A 485 -37.06 21.78 -9.79
C THR A 485 -38.24 20.89 -10.16
N LYS A 486 -39.45 21.31 -9.77
CA LYS A 486 -40.66 20.49 -9.92
C LYS A 486 -41.02 20.26 -11.41
N PRO A 487 -41.62 19.12 -11.77
CA PRO A 487 -42.03 18.82 -13.15
C PRO A 487 -43.02 19.82 -13.80
N THR A 488 -43.54 20.82 -13.07
CA THR A 488 -44.38 21.88 -13.67
C THR A 488 -43.61 22.83 -14.60
N GLU A 489 -42.28 22.87 -14.51
CA GLU A 489 -41.43 23.68 -15.42
C GLU A 489 -40.88 22.86 -16.61
N VAL A 490 -40.98 21.54 -16.57
CA VAL A 490 -40.48 20.59 -17.59
C VAL A 490 -41.69 19.89 -18.23
N LYS A 491 -41.98 20.16 -19.50
CA LYS A 491 -43.30 19.85 -20.11
C LYS A 491 -43.56 18.37 -20.42
N GLY A 492 -42.69 17.46 -20.00
CA GLY A 492 -42.80 16.01 -20.22
C GLY A 492 -42.99 15.21 -18.93
N ASN A 493 -43.23 13.90 -19.06
CA ASN A 493 -43.39 13.00 -17.92
C ASN A 493 -42.04 12.71 -17.26
N PHE A 494 -41.61 13.59 -16.35
CA PHE A 494 -40.45 13.37 -15.48
C PHE A 494 -40.53 11.99 -14.80
N GLN A 495 -39.40 11.28 -14.74
CA GLN A 495 -39.29 9.93 -14.17
C GLN A 495 -38.28 9.85 -13.01
N ALA A 496 -37.15 10.54 -13.15
CA ALA A 496 -35.96 10.31 -12.36
C ALA A 496 -34.99 11.50 -12.39
N TYR A 497 -34.07 11.56 -11.43
CA TYR A 497 -32.85 12.37 -11.54
C TYR A 497 -31.67 11.46 -11.93
N ILE A 498 -30.68 12.02 -12.64
CA ILE A 498 -29.41 11.36 -12.92
C ILE A 498 -28.30 12.23 -12.35
N ILE A 499 -27.52 11.66 -11.43
CA ILE A 499 -26.30 12.28 -10.89
C ILE A 499 -25.11 11.71 -11.66
N GLN A 500 -24.19 12.56 -12.10
CA GLN A 500 -22.94 12.13 -12.73
C GLN A 500 -21.72 12.70 -12.00
N TYR A 501 -20.63 11.94 -11.90
CA TYR A 501 -19.38 12.39 -11.26
C TYR A 501 -18.12 11.77 -11.88
N ALA A 502 -16.98 12.48 -11.81
CA ALA A 502 -15.69 12.04 -12.34
C ALA A 502 -14.52 12.57 -11.50
N ALA A 503 -13.45 11.79 -11.32
CA ALA A 503 -12.21 12.25 -10.68
C ALA A 503 -11.46 13.24 -11.60
N THR A 504 -10.80 14.24 -11.01
CA THR A 504 -10.24 15.41 -11.72
C THR A 504 -8.87 15.83 -11.20
N LYS A 505 -8.06 16.48 -12.05
CA LYS A 505 -6.75 17.02 -11.65
C LYS A 505 -6.87 18.44 -11.07
N PRO A 506 -5.97 18.85 -10.16
CA PRO A 506 -5.94 20.22 -9.66
C PRO A 506 -5.82 21.25 -10.80
N ASN A 507 -6.71 22.25 -10.78
CA ASN A 507 -6.84 23.34 -11.77
C ASN A 507 -7.36 22.95 -13.17
N GLU A 508 -7.87 21.74 -13.34
CA GLU A 508 -8.57 21.32 -14.57
C GLU A 508 -9.92 22.05 -14.68
N LYS A 509 -10.07 22.93 -15.69
CA LYS A 509 -11.33 23.64 -15.96
C LYS A 509 -12.19 22.86 -16.94
N PHE A 510 -13.34 22.37 -16.48
CA PHE A 510 -14.38 21.83 -17.35
C PHE A 510 -15.11 22.96 -18.10
N ASP A 511 -15.12 22.86 -19.44
CA ASP A 511 -15.79 23.80 -20.37
C ASP A 511 -17.25 23.38 -20.66
N GLY A 512 -17.89 22.63 -19.76
CA GLY A 512 -19.25 22.07 -19.92
C GLY A 512 -19.47 21.07 -21.07
N ARG A 513 -18.50 20.92 -21.98
CA ARG A 513 -18.60 20.20 -23.26
C ARG A 513 -18.02 18.78 -23.26
N LEU A 514 -17.62 18.25 -22.10
CA LEU A 514 -16.87 17.00 -22.01
C LEU A 514 -17.68 15.88 -21.32
N PHE A 515 -18.32 15.08 -22.19
CA PHE A 515 -18.87 13.75 -21.94
C PHE A 515 -20.23 13.64 -21.25
N PHE A 516 -21.24 14.33 -21.81
CA PHE A 516 -22.59 13.76 -21.83
C PHE A 516 -22.55 12.38 -22.50
N GLU A 517 -23.19 11.40 -21.86
CA GLU A 517 -23.38 10.01 -22.31
C GLU A 517 -22.22 9.38 -23.11
N ARG A 518 -21.38 8.65 -22.39
CA ARG A 518 -20.94 7.34 -22.88
C ARG A 518 -21.89 6.30 -22.29
N GLU A 519 -22.12 5.18 -22.99
CA GLU A 519 -22.95 4.10 -22.45
C GLU A 519 -22.40 3.64 -21.09
N THR A 520 -23.25 3.13 -20.21
CA THR A 520 -22.95 2.67 -18.83
C THR A 520 -21.92 1.54 -18.72
N CYS A 521 -21.31 1.12 -19.83
CA CYS A 521 -20.19 0.18 -19.92
C CYS A 521 -18.84 0.83 -20.29
N SER A 522 -18.76 2.17 -20.39
CA SER A 522 -17.48 2.87 -20.58
C SER A 522 -16.59 2.76 -19.35
N SER A 523 -15.28 2.71 -19.56
CA SER A 523 -14.26 2.67 -18.49
C SER A 523 -13.40 3.93 -18.46
N PHE A 524 -13.89 5.02 -19.07
CA PHE A 524 -13.23 6.31 -19.20
C PHE A 524 -14.31 7.41 -19.26
N GLY A 525 -14.58 8.10 -18.15
CA GLY A 525 -15.54 9.21 -18.14
C GLY A 525 -16.25 9.40 -16.80
N TRP A 526 -17.47 9.92 -16.87
CA TRP A 526 -18.30 10.19 -15.70
C TRP A 526 -19.09 8.94 -15.29
N HIS A 527 -18.94 8.54 -14.03
CA HIS A 527 -19.84 7.60 -13.37
C HIS A 527 -21.24 8.22 -13.34
N SER A 528 -22.29 7.40 -13.51
CA SER A 528 -23.68 7.88 -13.57
C SER A 528 -24.56 7.04 -12.65
N ILE A 529 -25.34 7.72 -11.79
CA ILE A 529 -26.32 7.12 -10.89
C ILE A 529 -27.69 7.62 -11.30
N TYR A 530 -28.59 6.69 -11.61
CA TYR A 530 -29.98 6.95 -11.94
C TYR A 530 -30.85 6.77 -10.69
N LEU A 531 -31.67 7.76 -10.36
CA LEU A 531 -32.50 7.80 -9.15
C LEU A 531 -33.98 7.88 -9.53
N ASN A 532 -34.74 6.84 -9.22
CA ASN A 532 -36.19 6.80 -9.36
C ASN A 532 -36.88 7.67 -8.30
N HIS A 533 -38.18 7.85 -8.49
CA HIS A 533 -39.04 8.83 -7.82
C HIS A 533 -39.13 8.81 -6.27
N ASN A 534 -38.46 7.88 -5.59
CA ASN A 534 -38.38 7.75 -4.13
C ASN A 534 -36.95 7.50 -3.60
N GLU A 535 -35.91 7.63 -4.43
CA GLU A 535 -34.52 7.28 -4.07
C GLU A 535 -33.70 8.47 -3.53
N TRP A 536 -34.36 9.58 -3.19
CA TRP A 536 -33.77 10.79 -2.61
C TRP A 536 -34.59 11.26 -1.39
N GLU A 537 -33.96 11.97 -0.45
CA GLU A 537 -34.66 12.64 0.65
C GLU A 537 -34.91 14.13 0.32
N GLU A 538 -36.07 14.68 0.67
CA GLU A 538 -36.37 16.12 0.52
C GLU A 538 -36.14 16.88 1.82
N LEU A 539 -35.30 17.91 1.76
CA LEU A 539 -34.88 18.75 2.88
C LEU A 539 -35.84 19.93 3.11
N PRO A 540 -35.89 20.48 4.34
CA PRO A 540 -36.72 21.65 4.66
C PRO A 540 -36.43 22.93 3.84
N ASP A 541 -35.26 23.03 3.20
CA ASP A 541 -34.92 24.13 2.28
C ASP A 541 -35.30 23.85 0.82
N GLY A 542 -36.01 22.74 0.55
CA GLY A 542 -36.46 22.32 -0.79
C GLY A 542 -35.32 21.89 -1.71
N PHE A 543 -34.20 21.42 -1.14
CA PHE A 543 -33.23 20.60 -1.85
C PHE A 543 -33.58 19.12 -1.68
N LEU A 544 -33.29 18.32 -2.70
CA LEU A 544 -33.27 16.87 -2.68
C LEU A 544 -31.84 16.41 -2.43
N GLU A 545 -31.64 15.25 -1.81
CA GLU A 545 -30.31 14.72 -1.54
C GLU A 545 -30.14 13.22 -1.77
N PHE A 546 -28.91 12.83 -2.12
CA PHE A 546 -28.47 11.45 -2.30
C PHE A 546 -26.99 11.30 -1.88
N VAL A 547 -26.59 10.09 -1.46
CA VAL A 547 -25.21 9.80 -1.04
C VAL A 547 -24.51 8.93 -2.08
N VAL A 548 -23.49 9.49 -2.73
CA VAL A 548 -22.55 8.73 -3.58
C VAL A 548 -21.56 8.00 -2.68
N THR A 549 -21.32 6.73 -2.98
CA THR A 549 -20.36 5.83 -2.31
C THR A 549 -19.27 5.37 -3.28
N ASP A 550 -18.34 4.53 -2.80
CA ASP A 550 -17.32 3.86 -3.59
C ASP A 550 -16.35 4.82 -4.32
N LEU A 551 -16.09 5.96 -3.69
CA LEU A 551 -15.17 7.00 -4.15
C LEU A 551 -13.71 6.72 -3.70
N ASP A 552 -12.74 7.16 -4.49
CA ASP A 552 -11.33 7.14 -4.13
C ASP A 552 -11.03 8.11 -2.97
N GLN A 553 -10.18 7.70 -2.03
CA GLN A 553 -9.70 8.53 -0.92
C GLN A 553 -8.92 9.78 -1.39
N SER A 554 -8.99 10.88 -0.63
CA SER A 554 -8.24 12.13 -0.88
C SER A 554 -8.29 12.66 -2.33
N THR A 555 -9.41 12.42 -3.03
CA THR A 555 -9.54 12.63 -4.48
C THR A 555 -10.57 13.70 -4.77
N ARG A 556 -10.23 14.60 -5.70
CA ARG A 556 -11.11 15.67 -6.15
C ARG A 556 -12.02 15.20 -7.28
N TYR A 557 -13.32 15.34 -7.08
CA TYR A 557 -14.34 15.02 -8.06
C TYR A 557 -15.01 16.26 -8.63
N ALA A 558 -15.35 16.22 -9.91
CA ALA A 558 -16.40 17.05 -10.49
C ALA A 558 -17.72 16.26 -10.46
N TYR A 559 -18.86 16.96 -10.34
CA TYR A 559 -20.19 16.34 -10.34
C TYR A 559 -21.23 17.24 -11.04
N MET A 560 -22.34 16.64 -11.50
CA MET A 560 -23.49 17.32 -12.09
C MET A 560 -24.78 16.52 -11.86
N VAL A 561 -25.95 17.14 -12.02
CA VAL A 561 -27.28 16.52 -11.88
C VAL A 561 -28.17 16.92 -13.05
N GLN A 562 -28.93 16.00 -13.62
CA GLN A 562 -29.92 16.26 -14.68
C GLN A 562 -31.24 15.51 -14.43
N THR A 563 -32.32 15.92 -15.07
CA THR A 563 -33.62 15.20 -15.06
C THR A 563 -33.67 14.16 -16.19
N TYR A 564 -34.30 13.01 -15.93
CA TYR A 564 -34.74 12.07 -16.95
C TYR A 564 -36.26 12.17 -17.15
N VAL A 565 -36.69 12.30 -18.41
CA VAL A 565 -38.05 12.65 -18.82
C VAL A 565 -38.48 11.70 -19.94
N TYR A 566 -39.71 11.18 -19.86
CA TYR A 566 -40.30 10.40 -20.95
C TYR A 566 -41.02 11.33 -21.94
N GLY A 567 -40.67 11.23 -23.22
CA GLY A 567 -41.38 11.93 -24.30
C GLY A 567 -42.83 11.43 -24.45
N PRO A 568 -43.75 12.25 -24.98
CA PRO A 568 -45.14 11.85 -25.16
C PRO A 568 -45.29 10.65 -26.12
N ASN A 569 -46.33 9.85 -25.89
CA ASN A 569 -46.56 8.53 -26.50
C ASN A 569 -46.45 8.51 -28.04
N GLU A 570 -46.09 7.34 -28.58
CA GLU A 570 -45.74 7.11 -29.99
C GLU A 570 -46.74 7.63 -31.03
N VAL A 571 -48.02 7.76 -30.67
CA VAL A 571 -49.11 8.25 -31.53
C VAL A 571 -48.88 9.69 -32.01
N GLU A 572 -48.17 10.53 -31.25
CA GLU A 572 -47.88 11.93 -31.62
C GLU A 572 -46.48 12.15 -32.22
N HIS A 573 -45.69 11.10 -32.45
CA HIS A 573 -44.32 11.22 -32.96
C HIS A 573 -44.21 11.91 -34.35
N HIS A 574 -45.29 11.96 -35.13
CA HIS A 574 -45.33 12.78 -36.35
C HIS A 574 -45.37 14.29 -36.06
N ALA A 575 -46.07 14.73 -35.01
CA ALA A 575 -46.17 16.14 -34.61
C ALA A 575 -44.88 16.66 -33.95
N ALA A 576 -44.16 15.81 -33.22
CA ALA A 576 -42.86 16.15 -32.61
C ALA A 576 -41.83 16.68 -33.63
N SER A 577 -41.93 16.26 -34.91
CA SER A 577 -41.08 16.77 -35.99
C SER A 577 -41.29 18.25 -36.34
N GLN A 578 -42.43 18.83 -35.93
CA GLN A 578 -42.85 20.22 -36.17
C GLN A 578 -42.98 21.05 -34.89
N SER A 579 -42.79 20.46 -33.71
CA SER A 579 -42.88 21.19 -32.43
C SER A 579 -41.83 22.29 -32.33
N THR A 580 -42.28 23.46 -31.86
CA THR A 580 -41.44 24.61 -31.47
C THR A 580 -41.29 24.74 -29.95
N VAL A 581 -41.76 23.74 -29.20
CA VAL A 581 -41.63 23.68 -27.73
C VAL A 581 -40.36 22.89 -27.40
N GLU A 582 -39.38 23.56 -26.81
CA GLU A 582 -38.01 23.07 -26.60
C GLU A 582 -37.67 23.03 -25.09
N ASP A 583 -38.46 22.30 -24.28
CA ASP A 583 -38.34 22.26 -22.81
C ASP A 583 -38.31 20.81 -22.28
N ASP A 584 -37.34 20.02 -22.74
CA ASP A 584 -37.28 18.55 -22.60
C ASP A 584 -36.57 18.02 -21.33
N GLY A 585 -36.19 18.91 -20.39
CA GLY A 585 -35.51 18.54 -19.14
C GLY A 585 -34.68 19.68 -18.54
N ALA A 586 -34.10 19.46 -17.36
CA ALA A 586 -33.25 20.40 -16.64
C ALA A 586 -31.89 19.78 -16.29
N ILE A 587 -30.84 20.60 -16.13
CA ILE A 587 -29.45 20.15 -15.86
C ILE A 587 -28.65 21.17 -15.04
N SER A 588 -27.75 20.73 -14.17
CA SER A 588 -26.88 21.61 -13.40
C SER A 588 -25.61 22.05 -14.13
N GLU A 589 -25.05 23.17 -13.68
CA GLU A 589 -23.62 23.46 -13.86
C GLU A 589 -22.73 22.38 -13.19
N VAL A 590 -21.47 22.33 -13.59
CA VAL A 590 -20.47 21.38 -13.03
C VAL A 590 -20.00 21.84 -11.64
N GLY A 591 -20.45 21.14 -10.60
CA GLY A 591 -19.96 21.28 -9.23
C GLY A 591 -18.66 20.51 -8.98
N ASN A 592 -18.03 20.72 -7.82
CA ASN A 592 -16.78 20.05 -7.41
C ASN A 592 -16.83 19.68 -5.91
N PHE A 593 -16.14 18.60 -5.50
CA PHE A 593 -15.87 18.24 -4.10
C PHE A 593 -14.53 17.47 -3.98
N GLU A 594 -14.08 17.16 -2.75
CA GLU A 594 -12.85 16.41 -2.47
C GLU A 594 -13.07 15.46 -1.28
N THR A 595 -12.71 14.18 -1.40
CA THR A 595 -12.95 13.16 -0.36
C THR A 595 -11.96 13.22 0.80
N LEU A 596 -12.32 12.67 1.96
CA LEU A 596 -11.43 12.60 3.13
C LEU A 596 -10.34 11.50 2.98
N MET A 597 -9.50 11.36 4.01
CA MET A 597 -8.47 10.30 4.09
C MET A 597 -8.99 9.05 4.83
N ARG A 598 -8.54 7.86 4.40
CA ARG A 598 -8.91 6.55 4.96
C ARG A 598 -8.25 6.26 6.30
N VAL A 599 -8.83 5.31 7.03
CA VAL A 599 -8.26 4.72 8.26
C VAL A 599 -7.08 3.81 7.87
N PRO A 600 -5.84 4.01 8.36
CA PRO A 600 -4.71 3.14 8.03
C PRO A 600 -4.93 1.69 8.46
N THR A 601 -4.25 0.73 7.81
CA THR A 601 -4.26 -0.68 8.23
C THR A 601 -3.41 -0.87 9.48
N ARG A 602 -3.80 -1.80 10.36
CA ARG A 602 -3.00 -2.14 11.55
C ARG A 602 -1.60 -2.60 11.15
N PRO A 603 -0.53 -2.17 11.87
CA PRO A 603 0.83 -2.63 11.64
C PRO A 603 0.95 -4.16 11.56
N LYS A 604 1.88 -4.64 10.76
CA LYS A 604 2.13 -6.06 10.54
C LYS A 604 3.40 -6.50 11.28
N SER A 605 3.53 -7.79 11.55
CA SER A 605 4.78 -8.40 12.04
C SER A 605 5.36 -7.81 13.34
N LEU A 606 4.54 -7.20 14.22
CA LEU A 606 5.01 -6.64 15.50
C LEU A 606 5.68 -7.72 16.35
N LYS A 607 6.98 -7.60 16.54
CA LYS A 607 7.84 -8.62 17.13
C LYS A 607 8.92 -8.02 18.03
N ILE A 608 9.42 -8.85 18.94
CA ILE A 608 10.58 -8.54 19.77
C ILE A 608 11.83 -8.81 18.94
N VAL A 609 12.69 -7.80 18.80
CA VAL A 609 13.98 -7.87 18.08
C VAL A 609 15.11 -8.16 19.06
N ALA A 610 15.05 -7.58 20.27
CA ALA A 610 15.97 -7.87 21.36
C ALA A 610 15.29 -7.64 22.72
N LYS A 611 15.75 -8.33 23.76
CA LYS A 611 15.31 -8.12 25.14
C LYS A 611 16.47 -8.11 26.12
N THR A 612 16.43 -7.17 27.06
CA THR A 612 17.38 -7.05 28.17
C THR A 612 16.62 -7.12 29.51
N PRO A 613 17.29 -7.08 30.67
CA PRO A 613 16.61 -7.01 31.97
C PRO A 613 15.87 -5.69 32.21
N THR A 614 16.06 -4.68 31.36
CA THR A 614 15.49 -3.33 31.56
C THR A 614 14.93 -2.70 30.29
N SER A 615 14.91 -3.42 29.16
CA SER A 615 14.37 -2.92 27.90
C SER A 615 13.86 -4.02 26.96
N LEU A 616 12.89 -3.66 26.13
CA LEU A 616 12.40 -4.44 24.99
C LEU A 616 12.58 -3.60 23.72
N SER A 617 13.30 -4.15 22.73
CA SER A 617 13.42 -3.57 21.40
C SER A 617 12.39 -4.21 20.48
N LEU A 618 11.44 -3.41 20.03
CA LEU A 618 10.39 -3.79 19.09
C LEU A 618 10.79 -3.54 17.64
N GLY A 619 10.22 -4.32 16.73
CA GLY A 619 10.20 -4.04 15.29
C GLY A 619 8.88 -4.47 14.67
N TRP A 620 8.46 -3.79 13.61
CA TRP A 620 7.21 -4.07 12.90
C TRP A 620 7.26 -3.55 11.46
N ASP A 621 6.36 -4.05 10.64
CA ASP A 621 6.19 -3.61 9.26
C ASP A 621 4.92 -2.73 9.13
N ILE A 622 4.93 -1.83 8.15
CA ILE A 622 3.73 -1.10 7.70
C ILE A 622 3.52 -1.49 6.24
N LEU A 623 2.26 -1.54 5.77
CA LEU A 623 1.98 -1.69 4.35
C LEU A 623 2.58 -0.49 3.60
N ALA A 624 3.58 -0.70 2.74
CA ALA A 624 4.31 0.40 2.13
C ALA A 624 3.42 1.31 1.24
N ASN A 625 2.27 0.82 0.75
CA ASN A 625 1.26 1.65 0.07
C ASN A 625 0.60 2.70 0.98
N GLU A 626 0.54 2.47 2.29
CA GLU A 626 -0.03 3.40 3.28
C GLU A 626 1.07 4.17 4.05
N ALA A 627 2.35 3.90 3.79
CA ALA A 627 3.46 4.42 4.59
C ALA A 627 3.65 5.95 4.49
N ASP A 628 3.33 6.54 3.34
CA ASP A 628 3.34 8.00 3.13
C ASP A 628 2.05 8.68 3.65
N ASP A 629 0.95 7.93 3.79
CA ASP A 629 -0.34 8.41 4.32
C ASP A 629 -0.35 8.47 5.86
N ILE A 630 0.48 7.65 6.51
CA ILE A 630 0.64 7.60 7.96
C ILE A 630 1.52 8.77 8.41
N ARG A 631 0.99 9.66 9.25
CA ARG A 631 1.71 10.83 9.78
C ARG A 631 2.42 10.57 11.10
N TYR A 632 1.87 9.67 11.92
CA TYR A 632 2.51 9.21 13.15
C TYR A 632 1.96 7.84 13.55
N GLN A 633 2.64 7.21 14.51
CA GLN A 633 2.25 5.97 15.14
C GLN A 633 2.19 6.17 16.64
N TYR A 634 1.48 5.31 17.37
CA TYR A 634 1.61 5.27 18.82
C TYR A 634 1.54 3.86 19.37
N LEU A 635 2.32 3.63 20.42
CA LEU A 635 2.42 2.38 21.14
C LEU A 635 1.88 2.58 22.56
N ASP A 636 0.76 1.94 22.88
CA ASP A 636 0.28 1.81 24.25
C ASP A 636 0.93 0.58 24.90
N VAL A 637 1.54 0.75 26.07
CA VAL A 637 2.21 -0.33 26.81
C VAL A 637 1.50 -0.61 28.13
N VAL A 638 1.30 -1.88 28.45
CA VAL A 638 0.63 -2.36 29.66
C VAL A 638 1.53 -3.40 30.35
N MET A 639 1.95 -3.12 31.59
CA MET A 639 2.60 -4.11 32.44
C MET A 639 1.55 -5.10 32.93
N LYS A 640 1.85 -6.41 32.83
CA LYS A 640 1.09 -7.44 33.52
C LYS A 640 1.92 -7.96 34.69
N PRO A 641 1.69 -7.47 35.93
CA PRO A 641 2.36 -8.03 37.09
C PRO A 641 1.96 -9.51 37.24
N PHE A 642 2.88 -10.34 37.74
CA PHE A 642 2.53 -11.70 38.13
C PHE A 642 1.48 -11.65 39.23
N ASN A 643 0.48 -12.52 39.15
CA ASN A 643 -0.53 -12.65 40.20
C ASN A 643 0.11 -13.34 41.41
N LEU A 644 0.58 -12.52 42.37
CA LEU A 644 1.22 -13.01 43.58
C LEU A 644 0.25 -13.82 44.47
N ASP A 645 -1.06 -13.55 44.43
CA ASP A 645 -2.08 -14.31 45.17
C ASP A 645 -2.18 -15.78 44.74
N PHE A 646 -1.66 -16.11 43.55
CA PHE A 646 -1.56 -17.47 43.02
C PHE A 646 -0.17 -18.11 43.25
N VAL A 647 0.85 -17.28 43.51
CA VAL A 647 2.22 -17.70 43.85
C VAL A 647 2.33 -17.97 45.35
N VAL A 648 1.98 -16.99 46.19
CA VAL A 648 2.12 -17.02 47.66
C VAL A 648 1.38 -18.20 48.30
N LYS A 649 0.26 -18.64 47.72
CA LYS A 649 -0.50 -19.83 48.18
C LYS A 649 0.21 -21.18 48.03
N LYS A 650 1.49 -21.22 47.64
CA LYS A 650 2.30 -22.44 47.55
C LYS A 650 3.55 -22.32 48.41
N ASP A 651 3.75 -23.30 49.30
CA ASP A 651 5.03 -23.48 49.98
C ASP A 651 6.09 -24.00 48.98
N TYR A 652 6.91 -23.09 48.47
CA TYR A 652 7.99 -23.40 47.55
C TYR A 652 9.17 -24.15 48.19
N CYS A 653 9.20 -24.34 49.52
CA CYS A 653 10.19 -25.21 50.16
C CYS A 653 9.87 -26.69 50.00
N MET A 654 8.59 -27.04 49.80
CA MET A 654 8.15 -28.41 49.51
C MET A 654 8.20 -28.78 48.02
N VAL A 655 8.45 -27.81 47.12
CA VAL A 655 8.37 -27.98 45.67
C VAL A 655 9.75 -28.28 45.08
N ARG A 656 9.94 -29.49 44.51
CA ARG A 656 11.24 -29.95 43.98
C ARG A 656 11.72 -29.23 42.71
N GLU A 657 10.82 -28.67 41.90
CA GLU A 657 11.16 -27.90 40.71
C GLU A 657 10.31 -26.63 40.58
N VAL A 658 10.94 -25.47 40.37
CA VAL A 658 10.24 -24.21 40.08
C VAL A 658 9.65 -24.29 38.66
N PRO A 659 8.35 -24.03 38.46
CA PRO A 659 7.74 -24.07 37.12
C PRO A 659 8.40 -23.08 36.15
N LYS A 660 9.03 -23.60 35.10
CA LYS A 660 9.54 -22.78 33.98
C LYS A 660 8.34 -22.37 33.11
N ASN A 661 7.88 -21.13 33.27
CA ASN A 661 6.88 -20.56 32.36
C ASN A 661 7.47 -20.40 30.95
N THR A 662 7.18 -21.36 30.07
CA THR A 662 7.33 -21.19 28.62
C THR A 662 6.22 -20.30 28.08
N SER A 663 6.54 -19.50 27.06
CA SER A 663 5.69 -18.45 26.51
C SER A 663 4.36 -18.91 25.92
N GLU A 664 4.22 -20.20 25.60
CA GLU A 664 3.03 -20.78 24.97
C GLU A 664 1.86 -20.97 25.96
N SER A 665 2.14 -21.16 27.24
CA SER A 665 1.13 -21.53 28.25
C SER A 665 0.12 -20.43 28.60
N VAL A 666 0.41 -19.17 28.28
CA VAL A 666 -0.41 -18.00 28.67
C VAL A 666 -1.34 -17.54 27.54
N LEU A 667 -0.98 -17.81 26.27
CA LEU A 667 -1.71 -17.34 25.09
C LEU A 667 -3.12 -17.96 24.94
N ASN A 668 -3.30 -19.20 25.37
CA ASN A 668 -4.50 -19.99 25.08
C ASN A 668 -5.73 -19.69 25.99
N SER A 669 -5.72 -18.58 26.73
CA SER A 669 -6.78 -18.27 27.72
C SER A 669 -7.81 -17.22 27.27
N TRP A 670 -7.67 -16.64 26.07
CA TRP A 670 -8.57 -15.60 25.55
C TRP A 670 -9.03 -15.82 24.08
N GLU A 671 -8.83 -17.01 23.50
CA GLU A 671 -9.57 -17.42 22.29
C GLU A 671 -10.98 -17.90 22.66
N GLY A 672 -11.81 -16.96 23.10
CA GLY A 672 -13.21 -17.18 23.46
C GLY A 672 -14.05 -15.96 23.10
N GLU A 673 -15.15 -16.20 22.39
CA GLU A 673 -16.19 -15.23 22.04
C GLU A 673 -15.79 -14.05 21.13
N THR A 674 -15.98 -14.22 19.82
CA THR A 674 -16.80 -13.21 19.10
C THR A 674 -17.58 -13.82 17.92
N MET A 675 -18.88 -13.63 18.01
CA MET A 675 -20.01 -14.00 17.14
C MET A 675 -19.75 -14.60 15.74
N ARG A 676 -20.32 -15.80 15.54
CA ARG A 676 -20.95 -16.18 14.26
C ARG A 676 -22.10 -15.20 13.96
N THR A 677 -22.20 -14.70 12.74
CA THR A 677 -23.50 -14.39 12.10
C THR A 677 -23.49 -14.88 10.67
N LYS A 678 -24.37 -15.84 10.35
CA LYS A 678 -24.75 -16.12 8.96
C LYS A 678 -25.47 -14.90 8.37
N ASN A 679 -25.38 -14.72 7.06
CA ASN A 679 -26.53 -14.26 6.27
C ASN A 679 -26.49 -14.87 4.87
N GLU A 680 -27.27 -15.92 4.66
CA GLU A 680 -27.53 -16.51 3.35
C GLU A 680 -28.68 -15.76 2.68
N PHE A 681 -28.41 -14.60 2.07
CA PHE A 681 -29.45 -13.84 1.34
C PHE A 681 -28.89 -13.10 0.11
N CYS A 682 -28.73 -13.82 -1.00
CA CYS A 682 -29.15 -13.36 -2.34
C CYS A 682 -29.05 -14.51 -3.36
N LYS A 683 -30.05 -15.39 -3.39
CA LYS A 683 -30.42 -16.13 -4.61
C LYS A 683 -31.58 -15.40 -5.26
N MET A 684 -31.66 -15.50 -6.60
CA MET A 684 -32.72 -14.94 -7.45
C MET A 684 -32.60 -13.42 -7.75
N CYS A 685 -31.84 -13.07 -8.80
CA CYS A 685 -32.26 -12.05 -9.77
C CYS A 685 -31.32 -12.03 -10.99
N CYS A 686 -31.88 -12.32 -12.18
CA CYS A 686 -31.49 -11.83 -13.53
C CYS A 686 -31.98 -12.81 -14.61
N VAL A 687 -33.10 -12.48 -15.26
CA VAL A 687 -33.55 -13.11 -16.52
C VAL A 687 -33.56 -12.04 -17.62
N ILE A 688 -32.38 -11.48 -17.89
CA ILE A 688 -32.10 -10.57 -19.01
C ILE A 688 -30.68 -10.89 -19.50
N GLU A 689 -30.52 -11.89 -20.37
CA GLU A 689 -29.19 -12.30 -20.84
C GLU A 689 -29.07 -12.59 -22.34
N GLU A 690 -30.15 -12.63 -23.13
CA GLU A 690 -30.04 -13.13 -24.53
C GLU A 690 -29.61 -12.09 -25.59
N GLU A 691 -29.80 -10.79 -25.37
CA GLU A 691 -29.35 -9.75 -26.31
C GLU A 691 -27.98 -9.19 -25.94
N ASP A 692 -27.73 -8.92 -24.65
CA ASP A 692 -26.44 -8.38 -24.23
C ASP A 692 -25.32 -9.44 -24.26
N LYS A 693 -25.63 -10.74 -24.18
CA LYS A 693 -24.66 -11.77 -24.59
C LYS A 693 -24.26 -11.61 -26.05
N LYS A 694 -25.22 -11.44 -26.97
CA LYS A 694 -24.92 -11.25 -28.41
C LYS A 694 -24.07 -9.99 -28.67
N LYS A 695 -24.32 -8.89 -27.95
CA LYS A 695 -23.50 -7.67 -28.05
C LYS A 695 -22.09 -7.85 -27.47
N ARG A 696 -21.95 -8.41 -26.26
CA ARG A 696 -20.66 -8.69 -25.62
C ARG A 696 -19.85 -9.67 -26.45
N GLN A 697 -20.45 -10.77 -26.85
CA GLN A 697 -19.84 -11.79 -27.70
C GLN A 697 -19.46 -11.26 -29.09
N LYS A 698 -20.12 -10.21 -29.62
CA LYS A 698 -19.60 -9.50 -30.81
C LYS A 698 -18.36 -8.64 -30.50
N LYS A 699 -18.25 -7.99 -29.34
CA LYS A 699 -17.04 -7.24 -28.95
C LYS A 699 -15.87 -8.15 -28.58
N GLU A 700 -16.14 -9.26 -27.90
CA GLU A 700 -15.21 -10.38 -27.76
C GLU A 700 -14.77 -10.81 -29.17
N ASN A 701 -15.70 -11.25 -30.05
CA ASN A 701 -15.36 -11.72 -31.40
C ASN A 701 -14.74 -10.68 -32.35
N ASP A 702 -15.03 -9.38 -32.29
CA ASP A 702 -14.45 -8.38 -33.20
C ASP A 702 -12.99 -8.08 -32.81
N PHE A 703 -12.66 -8.24 -31.53
CA PHE A 703 -11.30 -8.09 -31.01
C PHE A 703 -10.56 -9.43 -31.10
N GLU A 704 -11.22 -10.55 -30.79
CA GLU A 704 -10.87 -11.92 -31.21
C GLU A 704 -11.12 -12.15 -32.74
N GLU A 705 -11.07 -11.08 -33.54
CA GLU A 705 -10.89 -11.07 -35.01
C GLU A 705 -9.88 -9.98 -35.43
N ALA A 706 -9.40 -9.16 -34.50
CA ALA A 706 -8.28 -8.26 -34.71
C ALA A 706 -6.93 -8.97 -34.55
N LEU A 707 -6.93 -10.23 -34.08
CA LEU A 707 -5.74 -10.82 -33.50
C LEU A 707 -5.46 -12.29 -33.93
N ILE A 708 -6.28 -13.02 -34.69
CA ILE A 708 -5.71 -13.99 -35.68
C ILE A 708 -4.93 -13.22 -36.77
N LYS A 709 -5.11 -11.90 -36.79
CA LYS A 709 -4.25 -10.91 -37.45
C LYS A 709 -3.03 -10.45 -36.58
N PHE A 710 -2.86 -10.92 -35.33
CA PHE A 710 -1.83 -10.52 -34.31
C PHE A 710 -1.62 -11.44 -33.05
N SER A 711 -2.61 -11.66 -32.15
CA SER A 711 -2.67 -12.65 -31.03
C SER A 711 -4.07 -13.34 -30.82
N GLU A 712 -4.93 -13.02 -29.80
CA GLU A 712 -6.43 -13.05 -29.92
C GLU A 712 -7.23 -12.15 -28.90
N THR A 713 -7.24 -12.44 -27.59
CA THR A 713 -7.38 -11.53 -26.37
C THR A 713 -8.73 -11.03 -25.68
N THR A 714 -8.80 -10.95 -24.30
CA THR A 714 -9.93 -10.49 -23.34
C THR A 714 -9.50 -9.42 -22.24
N SER A 715 -9.98 -9.01 -21.00
CA SER A 715 -11.15 -8.90 -19.98
C SER A 715 -10.70 -7.99 -18.69
N ARG A 716 -10.97 -7.89 -17.32
CA ARG A 716 -12.00 -8.09 -16.16
C ARG A 716 -11.55 -7.88 -14.59
N GLU A 717 -12.40 -7.50 -13.56
CA GLU A 717 -12.42 -7.57 -11.97
C GLU A 717 -11.45 -6.72 -10.96
N SER A 718 -11.41 -6.52 -9.56
CA SER A 718 -12.21 -6.57 -8.20
C SER A 718 -11.48 -6.19 -6.75
N HIS A 719 -12.18 -5.88 -5.57
CA HIS A 719 -11.91 -5.84 -3.99
C HIS A 719 -11.24 -4.63 -3.10
N GLU A 720 -11.16 -4.36 -1.71
CA GLU A 720 -11.30 -4.92 -0.24
C GLU A 720 -11.32 -3.89 1.08
N PRO A 721 -11.59 -4.23 2.44
CA PRO A 721 -11.97 -3.35 3.67
C PRO A 721 -11.15 -3.21 5.10
N ARG A 722 -11.76 -2.96 6.35
CA ARG A 722 -11.18 -2.57 7.77
C ARG A 722 -12.19 -2.54 9.06
N ASN A 723 -12.09 -2.19 10.42
CA ASN A 723 -11.15 -1.73 11.58
C ASN A 723 -11.76 -1.52 13.11
N ALA A 724 -11.11 -1.76 14.34
CA ALA A 724 -11.54 -1.41 15.80
C ALA A 724 -10.49 -1.37 17.06
N VAL A 725 -10.77 -0.91 18.37
CA VAL A 725 -9.85 -0.97 19.66
C VAL A 725 -10.23 -0.87 21.27
N GLN A 726 -10.02 0.23 22.12
CA GLN A 726 -9.34 0.33 23.54
C GLN A 726 -10.04 0.32 25.01
N SER A 727 -9.28 0.11 26.18
CA SER A 727 -9.35 0.70 27.61
C SER A 727 -8.91 -0.13 28.90
N VAL A 728 -7.64 -0.20 29.39
CA VAL A 728 -7.16 -1.31 30.31
C VAL A 728 -6.23 -0.96 31.53
N PRO A 729 -6.35 -1.63 32.73
CA PRO A 729 -5.41 -1.53 33.86
C PRO A 729 -4.01 -2.14 33.68
N GLY A 730 -3.03 -1.62 34.44
CA GLY A 730 -1.59 -1.96 34.34
C GLY A 730 -0.80 -1.07 33.36
N TYR A 731 -1.45 -0.02 32.85
CA TYR A 731 -0.93 0.89 31.83
C TYR A 731 0.39 1.58 32.25
N VAL A 732 1.38 1.56 31.35
CA VAL A 732 2.72 2.14 31.52
C VAL A 732 2.83 3.49 30.81
N GLY A 733 2.15 3.66 29.67
CA GLY A 733 2.13 4.91 28.92
C GLY A 733 1.88 4.73 27.42
N ARG A 734 1.60 5.86 26.75
CA ARG A 734 1.59 5.98 25.28
C ARG A 734 2.92 6.54 24.80
N PHE A 735 3.55 5.86 23.88
CA PHE A 735 4.76 6.32 23.21
C PHE A 735 4.42 6.69 21.77
N PHE A 736 4.46 7.98 21.44
CA PHE A 736 4.33 8.45 20.07
C PHE A 736 5.61 8.18 19.29
N ILE A 737 5.47 7.69 18.07
CA ILE A 737 6.56 7.21 17.21
C ILE A 737 6.36 7.85 15.84
N GLU A 738 7.43 8.38 15.25
CA GLU A 738 7.39 9.00 13.92
C GLU A 738 7.04 7.98 12.83
N SER A 739 6.44 8.42 11.72
CA SER A 739 5.88 7.51 10.70
C SER A 739 6.93 6.78 9.85
N ASP A 740 8.17 7.22 9.85
CA ASP A 740 9.33 6.56 9.22
C ASP A 740 9.86 5.39 10.05
N LYS A 741 9.73 5.45 11.39
CA LYS A 741 10.29 4.45 12.30
C LYS A 741 9.56 3.11 12.24
N ARG A 742 10.34 2.04 12.13
CA ARG A 742 9.90 0.63 12.11
C ARG A 742 10.39 -0.16 13.32
N THR A 743 11.13 0.49 14.21
CA THR A 743 11.63 -0.05 15.47
C THR A 743 11.52 0.98 16.58
N PHE A 744 11.37 0.50 17.82
CA PHE A 744 11.31 1.35 19.02
C PHE A 744 11.84 0.57 20.22
N ILE A 745 12.53 1.26 21.14
CA ILE A 745 13.08 0.64 22.35
C ILE A 745 12.32 1.18 23.55
N ILE A 746 11.61 0.31 24.26
CA ILE A 746 11.01 0.65 25.55
C ILE A 746 12.08 0.40 26.62
N GLU A 747 12.48 1.45 27.34
CA GLU A 747 13.48 1.37 28.41
C GLU A 747 12.88 1.43 29.81
N LYS A 748 13.73 1.27 30.84
CA LYS A 748 13.39 1.36 32.27
C LYS A 748 12.34 0.35 32.73
N LEU A 749 12.25 -0.78 32.02
CA LEU A 749 11.40 -1.91 32.38
C LEU A 749 11.95 -2.66 33.61
N ARG A 750 11.09 -3.46 34.25
CA ARG A 750 11.47 -4.37 35.34
C ARG A 750 12.01 -5.67 34.73
N ALA A 751 12.99 -6.28 35.39
CA ALA A 751 13.56 -7.56 34.96
C ALA A 751 12.57 -8.71 35.13
N TYR A 752 12.67 -9.72 34.26
CA TYR A 752 11.82 -10.91 34.22
C TYR A 752 10.31 -10.61 34.44
N THR A 753 9.77 -9.59 33.76
CA THR A 753 8.39 -9.09 33.93
C THR A 753 7.65 -9.07 32.59
N ILE A 754 6.36 -9.41 32.59
CA ILE A 754 5.50 -9.45 31.40
C ILE A 754 5.02 -8.03 31.01
N TYR A 755 5.12 -7.70 29.73
CA TYR A 755 4.53 -6.51 29.12
C TYR A 755 3.69 -6.89 27.91
N GLN A 756 2.56 -6.20 27.72
CA GLN A 756 1.73 -6.20 26.52
C GLN A 756 1.86 -4.84 25.81
N MET A 757 1.83 -4.87 24.48
CA MET A 757 2.23 -3.77 23.61
C MET A 757 1.24 -3.66 22.44
N PHE A 758 0.54 -2.52 22.35
CA PHE A 758 -0.58 -2.26 21.45
C PHE A 758 -0.19 -1.11 20.51
N LEU A 759 0.16 -1.42 19.26
CA LEU A 759 0.72 -0.45 18.30
C LEU A 759 -0.31 -0.05 17.22
N HIS A 760 -0.54 1.26 17.10
CA HIS A 760 -1.43 1.89 16.12
C HIS A 760 -0.65 2.75 15.10
N ALA A 761 -1.18 2.86 13.88
CA ALA A 761 -0.74 3.81 12.86
C ALA A 761 -1.86 4.81 12.55
N CYS A 762 -1.53 6.10 12.38
CA CYS A 762 -2.50 7.18 12.24
C CYS A 762 -2.19 8.11 11.06
N SER A 763 -3.20 8.44 10.26
CA SER A 763 -3.12 9.45 9.19
C SER A 763 -3.48 10.86 9.69
N SER A 764 -4.26 10.97 10.78
CA SER A 764 -4.52 12.22 11.51
C SER A 764 -4.92 11.95 12.97
N GLU A 765 -5.03 13.01 13.79
CA GLU A 765 -5.35 12.93 15.23
C GLU A 765 -6.61 12.12 15.58
N ARG A 766 -7.56 12.00 14.64
CA ARG A 766 -8.84 11.28 14.82
C ARG A 766 -8.95 9.99 14.00
N VAL A 767 -7.91 9.64 13.23
CA VAL A 767 -7.97 8.58 12.21
C VAL A 767 -6.78 7.64 12.37
N CYS A 768 -7.02 6.53 13.07
CA CYS A 768 -6.00 5.54 13.45
C CYS A 768 -6.49 4.10 13.23
N SER A 769 -5.56 3.22 12.88
CA SER A 769 -5.76 1.80 12.67
C SER A 769 -6.22 1.04 13.93
N GLU A 770 -6.60 -0.24 13.77
CA GLU A 770 -6.55 -1.21 14.87
C GLU A 770 -5.13 -1.33 15.42
N TYR A 771 -5.01 -1.98 16.57
CA TYR A 771 -3.71 -2.30 17.16
C TYR A 771 -3.10 -3.56 16.53
N ALA A 772 -1.77 -3.56 16.39
CA ALA A 772 -0.99 -4.79 16.45
C ALA A 772 -0.68 -5.10 17.92
N LEU A 773 -0.83 -6.36 18.34
CA LEU A 773 -0.53 -6.83 19.69
C LEU A 773 0.79 -7.62 19.71
N ALA A 774 1.64 -7.33 20.70
CA ALA A 774 2.72 -8.21 21.12
C ALA A 774 2.75 -8.34 22.65
N ALA A 775 3.26 -9.47 23.15
CA ALA A 775 3.46 -9.72 24.57
C ALA A 775 4.78 -10.45 24.80
N GLU A 776 5.53 -10.07 25.83
CA GLU A 776 6.87 -10.62 26.10
C GLU A 776 7.30 -10.45 27.56
N ILE A 777 8.17 -11.33 28.04
CA ILE A 777 8.90 -11.23 29.30
C ILE A 777 10.30 -10.65 29.05
N THR A 778 10.66 -9.58 29.76
CA THR A 778 12.04 -9.05 29.79
C THR A 778 13.06 -10.10 30.23
N ALA A 779 14.33 -9.95 29.88
CA ALA A 779 15.35 -10.93 30.24
C ALA A 779 15.60 -10.98 31.76
N THR A 780 16.25 -12.05 32.21
CA THR A 780 16.79 -12.16 33.57
C THR A 780 18.06 -11.33 33.72
N GLY A 781 18.16 -10.59 34.83
CA GLY A 781 19.38 -9.87 35.19
C GLY A 781 20.39 -10.76 35.90
N ASP A 782 21.68 -10.43 35.76
CA ASP A 782 22.80 -11.17 36.37
C ASP A 782 22.65 -11.28 37.89
N ASN A 783 22.66 -12.51 38.41
CA ASN A 783 22.60 -12.88 39.82
C ASN A 783 23.67 -12.21 40.71
N LYS A 784 24.73 -11.61 40.15
CA LYS A 784 25.68 -10.74 40.89
C LYS A 784 25.05 -9.41 41.33
N THR A 785 23.91 -9.04 40.74
CA THR A 785 23.24 -7.73 40.87
C THR A 785 21.73 -7.82 41.10
N TYR A 786 21.06 -8.85 40.58
CA TYR A 786 19.67 -9.22 40.87
C TYR A 786 19.65 -10.43 41.82
N ASP A 787 18.59 -10.59 42.60
CA ASP A 787 18.38 -11.67 43.58
C ASP A 787 19.48 -11.79 44.66
N ARG A 788 20.41 -10.81 44.73
CA ARG A 788 21.55 -10.80 45.63
C ARG A 788 21.18 -10.26 47.01
N ILE A 789 21.20 -11.15 48.00
CA ILE A 789 21.04 -10.82 49.42
C ILE A 789 22.19 -9.94 49.91
N LYS A 790 21.89 -9.02 50.82
CA LYS A 790 22.86 -8.34 51.70
C LYS A 790 22.46 -8.57 53.14
N ILE A 791 23.29 -9.28 53.90
CA ILE A 791 23.12 -9.39 55.35
C ILE A 791 23.40 -8.02 55.98
N LYS A 792 22.52 -7.58 56.88
CA LYS A 792 22.65 -6.33 57.64
C LYS A 792 23.41 -6.55 58.94
N PHE A 793 23.08 -7.64 59.64
CA PHE A 793 23.53 -7.93 60.99
C PHE A 793 23.43 -9.43 61.26
N VAL A 794 24.38 -9.96 62.03
CA VAL A 794 24.37 -11.31 62.59
C VAL A 794 24.51 -11.14 64.10
N LYS A 795 23.68 -11.83 64.89
CA LYS A 795 23.62 -11.67 66.34
C LYS A 795 24.08 -12.96 67.04
N PRO A 796 25.39 -13.16 67.24
CA PRO A 796 25.87 -14.19 68.17
C PRO A 796 25.49 -13.74 69.58
N TYR A 797 24.55 -14.44 70.22
CA TYR A 797 24.11 -14.17 71.59
C TYR A 797 24.51 -15.33 72.49
N PHE A 798 25.00 -15.02 73.69
CA PHE A 798 25.70 -15.99 74.55
C PHE A 798 24.79 -16.74 75.55
N ASP A 799 23.51 -16.38 75.63
CA ASP A 799 22.56 -16.88 76.65
C ASP A 799 21.33 -17.61 76.06
N SER A 800 21.29 -17.89 74.75
CA SER A 800 20.18 -18.60 74.09
C SER A 800 20.67 -19.34 72.84
N GLU A 801 20.14 -20.54 72.59
CA GLU A 801 20.64 -21.50 71.58
C GLU A 801 20.39 -21.09 70.10
N ASP A 802 19.77 -19.93 69.86
CA ASP A 802 19.32 -19.46 68.55
C ASP A 802 20.40 -18.64 67.79
N PHE A 803 20.82 -19.14 66.63
CA PHE A 803 21.59 -18.35 65.65
C PHE A 803 20.65 -17.41 64.86
N GLU A 804 20.90 -16.10 64.90
CA GLU A 804 20.09 -15.07 64.23
C GLU A 804 20.83 -14.26 63.16
N VAL A 805 20.18 -14.12 61.99
CA VAL A 805 20.65 -13.32 60.85
C VAL A 805 19.52 -12.41 60.36
N TYR A 806 19.85 -11.13 60.14
CA TYR A 806 18.92 -10.15 59.59
C TYR A 806 19.37 -9.73 58.19
N PHE A 807 18.51 -9.92 57.19
CA PHE A 807 18.76 -9.53 55.80
C PHE A 807 17.47 -9.04 55.14
N ASN A 808 17.54 -8.01 54.28
CA ASN A 808 16.37 -7.58 53.52
C ASN A 808 16.21 -8.38 52.22
N GLU A 809 14.99 -8.40 51.69
CA GLU A 809 14.74 -8.82 50.30
C GLU A 809 15.65 -8.02 49.33
N PRO A 810 16.22 -8.66 48.28
CA PRO A 810 17.10 -7.98 47.33
C PRO A 810 16.46 -6.74 46.67
N VAL A 811 17.19 -5.63 46.63
CA VAL A 811 16.71 -4.35 46.06
C VAL A 811 16.44 -4.44 44.54
N LYS A 812 16.99 -5.46 43.88
CA LYS A 812 16.68 -5.84 42.50
C LYS A 812 16.35 -7.32 42.46
N VAL A 813 15.19 -7.66 41.92
CA VAL A 813 14.67 -9.04 41.83
C VAL A 813 14.36 -9.40 40.39
N ASN A 814 14.51 -10.67 40.03
CA ASN A 814 14.02 -11.20 38.76
C ASN A 814 12.54 -11.58 38.90
N GLY A 815 11.65 -10.63 38.60
CA GLY A 815 10.20 -10.77 38.80
C GLY A 815 9.80 -10.54 40.26
N ALA A 816 9.92 -11.57 41.09
CA ALA A 816 9.67 -11.55 42.54
C ALA A 816 10.46 -12.67 43.24
N ILE A 817 10.80 -12.51 44.52
CA ILE A 817 11.31 -13.62 45.35
C ILE A 817 10.16 -14.56 45.73
N ILE A 818 10.44 -15.86 45.84
CA ILE A 818 9.49 -16.88 46.31
C ILE A 818 9.96 -17.55 47.60
N THR A 819 11.27 -17.79 47.75
CA THR A 819 11.84 -18.42 48.95
C THR A 819 13.33 -18.09 49.11
N TYR A 820 13.87 -18.33 50.30
CA TYR A 820 15.30 -18.24 50.60
C TYR A 820 15.81 -19.60 51.05
N ILE A 821 17.03 -19.96 50.64
CA ILE A 821 17.67 -21.25 50.98
C ILE A 821 19.02 -20.97 51.66
N SER A 822 19.16 -21.45 52.89
CA SER A 822 20.38 -21.38 53.69
C SER A 822 21.17 -22.70 53.63
N GLU A 823 22.47 -22.61 53.91
CA GLU A 823 23.35 -23.76 54.10
C GLU A 823 24.27 -23.52 55.30
N PHE A 824 24.44 -24.56 56.13
CA PHE A 824 25.28 -24.58 57.32
C PHE A 824 26.31 -25.71 57.25
N ARG A 825 27.55 -25.43 57.68
CA ARG A 825 28.67 -26.39 57.71
C ARG A 825 29.50 -26.24 58.97
N GLU A 826 29.86 -27.35 59.60
CA GLU A 826 30.76 -27.42 60.76
C GLU A 826 32.25 -27.33 60.35
N MET A 827 33.06 -26.70 61.21
CA MET A 827 34.48 -26.39 60.98
C MET A 827 35.39 -27.08 62.02
N ASP A 828 35.30 -28.41 62.14
CA ASP A 828 36.07 -29.19 63.11
C ASP A 828 37.50 -29.52 62.61
N GLY A 829 38.51 -28.82 63.16
CA GLY A 829 39.93 -29.19 63.21
C GLY A 829 40.68 -29.31 61.87
N ASN A 830 40.24 -30.21 60.99
CA ASN A 830 40.64 -30.31 59.58
C ASN A 830 39.65 -31.16 58.73
N LYS A 831 38.39 -31.34 59.18
CA LYS A 831 37.35 -32.12 58.50
C LYS A 831 36.04 -31.34 58.41
N THR A 832 35.61 -31.04 57.20
CA THR A 832 34.26 -30.48 56.95
C THR A 832 33.23 -31.61 56.93
N ASN A 833 32.74 -31.98 58.10
CA ASN A 833 31.62 -32.91 58.26
C ASN A 833 30.30 -32.14 58.44
N TYR A 834 29.20 -32.78 58.05
CA TYR A 834 27.83 -32.26 58.06
C TYR A 834 27.60 -30.97 57.25
N LEU A 835 26.68 -31.06 56.29
CA LEU A 835 26.10 -29.95 55.56
C LEU A 835 24.58 -30.12 55.65
N PHE A 836 23.89 -29.15 56.25
CA PHE A 836 22.43 -29.10 56.22
C PHE A 836 21.96 -27.80 55.55
N SER A 837 20.77 -27.85 54.96
CA SER A 837 20.17 -26.73 54.24
C SER A 837 18.73 -26.56 54.67
N GLU A 838 18.37 -25.36 55.11
CA GLU A 838 16.98 -25.00 55.40
C GLU A 838 16.41 -24.11 54.28
N CYS A 839 15.09 -23.92 54.33
CA CYS A 839 14.35 -23.12 53.38
C CYS A 839 13.26 -22.33 54.11
N ILE A 840 13.11 -21.04 53.79
CA ILE A 840 12.11 -20.15 54.37
C ILE A 840 11.41 -19.34 53.28
N THR A 841 10.08 -19.45 53.19
CA THR A 841 9.28 -18.75 52.18
C THR A 841 9.37 -17.23 52.31
N ARG A 842 9.15 -16.50 51.21
CA ARG A 842 9.16 -15.02 51.22
C ARG A 842 8.21 -14.46 52.27
N GLU A 843 6.98 -14.96 52.30
CA GLU A 843 5.94 -14.58 53.26
C GLU A 843 6.40 -14.80 54.71
N LYS A 844 6.92 -15.99 55.05
CA LYS A 844 7.34 -16.27 56.43
C LYS A 844 8.53 -15.40 56.88
N HIS A 845 9.43 -15.08 55.96
CA HIS A 845 10.53 -14.15 56.23
C HIS A 845 10.06 -12.68 56.38
N GLU A 846 8.95 -12.31 55.75
CA GLU A 846 8.30 -10.99 55.89
C GLU A 846 7.54 -10.88 57.22
N GLU A 847 6.76 -11.91 57.60
CA GLU A 847 6.14 -12.04 58.94
C GLU A 847 7.17 -11.94 60.08
N ASN A 848 8.32 -12.59 59.93
CA ASN A 848 9.40 -12.58 60.91
C ASN A 848 10.15 -11.23 61.01
N ASN A 849 9.65 -10.14 60.42
CA ASN A 849 10.30 -8.83 60.37
C ASN A 849 11.74 -8.89 59.78
N HIS A 850 11.94 -9.74 58.78
CA HIS A 850 13.24 -10.00 58.15
C HIS A 850 14.32 -10.58 59.09
N ARG A 851 13.89 -11.25 60.16
CA ARG A 851 14.71 -12.15 61.01
C ARG A 851 14.66 -13.55 60.42
N TYR A 852 15.81 -14.10 60.09
CA TYR A 852 16.01 -15.54 59.98
C TYR A 852 16.68 -16.03 61.26
N ALA A 853 16.09 -17.06 61.88
CA ALA A 853 16.63 -17.73 63.05
C ALA A 853 16.60 -19.24 62.78
N LEU A 854 17.62 -19.94 63.26
CA LEU A 854 17.72 -21.39 63.11
C LEU A 854 16.64 -22.10 63.95
N GLY A 855 15.97 -23.11 63.38
CA GLY A 855 14.85 -23.80 64.05
C GLY A 855 15.25 -24.89 65.06
N HIS A 856 16.55 -25.10 65.28
CA HIS A 856 17.12 -26.24 66.01
C HIS A 856 18.38 -25.82 66.79
N SER A 857 18.49 -26.29 68.04
CA SER A 857 19.67 -26.08 68.89
C SER A 857 20.93 -26.69 68.24
N LEU A 858 21.98 -25.89 68.09
CA LEU A 858 23.29 -26.36 67.66
C LEU A 858 24.11 -26.90 68.83
N ILE A 859 25.01 -27.84 68.54
CA ILE A 859 26.03 -28.30 69.47
C ILE A 859 27.09 -27.18 69.60
N SER A 860 27.83 -27.14 70.71
CA SER A 860 28.93 -26.19 70.88
C SER A 860 30.06 -26.46 69.88
N GLY A 861 30.33 -25.51 68.97
CA GLY A 861 31.30 -25.67 67.88
C GLY A 861 31.39 -24.44 66.99
N THR A 862 32.33 -24.48 66.03
CA THR A 862 32.49 -23.45 64.99
C THR A 862 31.74 -23.85 63.72
N TYR A 863 30.86 -22.98 63.24
CA TYR A 863 30.04 -23.19 62.05
C TYR A 863 30.25 -22.10 61.01
N THR A 864 29.85 -22.38 59.77
CA THR A 864 29.80 -21.42 58.67
C THR A 864 28.43 -21.43 58.01
N PHE A 865 27.86 -20.25 57.82
CA PHE A 865 26.53 -20.02 57.24
C PHE A 865 26.64 -19.31 55.89
N ARG A 866 25.78 -19.68 54.93
CA ARG A 866 25.52 -18.88 53.72
C ARG A 866 24.07 -18.98 53.29
N ILE A 867 23.60 -18.03 52.50
CA ILE A 867 22.19 -17.98 52.05
C ILE A 867 22.07 -17.47 50.61
N MET A 868 21.06 -17.95 49.87
CA MET A 868 20.66 -17.44 48.56
C MET A 868 19.16 -17.14 48.52
N ALA A 869 18.75 -16.17 47.70
CA ALA A 869 17.35 -15.98 47.35
C ALA A 869 17.00 -16.83 46.12
N VAL A 870 15.73 -17.23 46.03
CA VAL A 870 15.15 -17.91 44.88
C VAL A 870 14.00 -17.05 44.37
N SER A 871 14.10 -16.62 43.12
CA SER A 871 13.12 -15.80 42.42
C SER A 871 12.25 -16.62 41.48
N LEU A 872 11.24 -15.99 40.88
CA LEU A 872 10.45 -16.59 39.80
C LEU A 872 11.31 -17.03 38.59
N ALA A 873 12.52 -16.46 38.43
CA ALA A 873 13.47 -16.86 37.40
C ALA A 873 14.36 -18.07 37.80
N GLY A 874 14.46 -18.39 39.09
CA GLY A 874 15.25 -19.50 39.60
C GLY A 874 16.13 -19.14 40.80
N LYS A 875 17.18 -19.94 41.04
CA LYS A 875 18.10 -19.76 42.18
C LYS A 875 19.09 -18.61 41.90
N GLY A 876 19.21 -17.68 42.85
CA GLY A 876 20.21 -16.61 42.86
C GLY A 876 21.63 -17.11 43.16
N LEU A 877 22.54 -16.20 43.46
CA LEU A 877 23.86 -16.55 44.03
C LEU A 877 23.77 -16.64 45.55
N PHE A 878 24.52 -17.60 46.11
CA PHE A 878 24.82 -17.60 47.55
C PHE A 878 25.65 -16.38 47.94
N THR A 879 25.47 -15.94 49.19
CA THR A 879 26.45 -15.10 49.88
C THR A 879 27.78 -15.82 50.06
N GLU A 880 28.80 -15.06 50.44
CA GLU A 880 30.01 -15.61 51.08
C GLU A 880 29.65 -16.36 52.37
N PHE A 881 30.59 -17.19 52.86
CA PHE A 881 30.42 -17.94 54.11
C PHE A 881 30.73 -17.03 55.31
N PHE A 882 29.78 -16.94 56.24
CA PHE A 882 29.92 -16.22 57.51
C PHE A 882 30.22 -17.21 58.64
N PRO A 883 31.42 -17.17 59.25
CA PRO A 883 31.72 -17.99 60.41
C PRO A 883 30.99 -17.48 61.67
N PHE A 884 30.59 -18.41 62.54
CA PHE A 884 30.08 -18.13 63.87
C PHE A 884 30.44 -19.27 64.83
N GLU A 885 30.45 -19.00 66.13
CA GLU A 885 30.74 -19.98 67.18
C GLU A 885 29.54 -20.08 68.13
N VAL A 886 29.24 -21.31 68.56
CA VAL A 886 28.18 -21.63 69.52
C VAL A 886 28.86 -22.08 70.81
N TYR A 887 28.60 -21.39 71.91
CA TYR A 887 29.18 -21.68 73.22
C TYR A 887 28.11 -22.23 74.17
N ASN A 888 28.51 -23.13 75.07
CA ASN A 888 27.63 -23.68 76.10
C ASN A 888 27.79 -22.88 77.42
N PRO A 889 26.76 -22.15 77.91
CA PRO A 889 26.90 -21.30 79.09
C PRO A 889 27.13 -22.07 80.41
N TYR A 890 26.84 -23.38 80.46
CA TYR A 890 27.05 -24.19 81.67
C TYR A 890 28.53 -24.32 82.08
N ASP A 891 29.47 -24.15 81.15
CA ASP A 891 30.92 -24.24 81.44
C ASP A 891 31.47 -23.02 82.23
N SER A 892 30.70 -21.94 82.27
CA SER A 892 30.94 -20.78 83.13
C SER A 892 30.43 -21.01 84.56
N LEU A 893 29.19 -21.52 84.68
CA LEU A 893 28.49 -21.74 85.96
C LEU A 893 29.19 -22.75 86.88
N SER A 894 29.90 -23.73 86.30
CA SER A 894 30.69 -24.73 87.05
C SER A 894 31.64 -24.08 88.06
N LYS A 895 32.37 -23.03 87.66
CA LYS A 895 33.35 -22.31 88.47
C LYS A 895 32.71 -21.51 89.62
N GLY A 896 31.52 -20.95 89.38
CA GLY A 896 30.74 -20.27 90.42
C GLY A 896 30.29 -21.21 91.54
N TRP A 897 29.87 -22.43 91.19
CA TRP A 897 29.41 -23.41 92.16
C TRP A 897 30.51 -23.84 93.15
N TYR A 898 31.75 -24.03 92.70
CA TYR A 898 32.87 -24.37 93.59
C TYR A 898 33.19 -23.27 94.62
N ILE A 899 33.04 -21.99 94.24
CA ILE A 899 33.20 -20.85 95.15
C ILE A 899 32.06 -20.83 96.18
N LEU A 900 30.81 -21.01 95.74
CA LEU A 900 29.64 -20.98 96.63
C LEU A 900 29.64 -22.19 97.59
N LEU A 901 29.99 -23.38 97.12
CA LEU A 901 30.11 -24.59 97.93
C LEU A 901 31.20 -24.46 99.00
N SER A 902 32.36 -23.86 98.68
CA SER A 902 33.45 -23.67 99.65
C SER A 902 33.08 -22.64 100.74
N VAL A 903 32.36 -21.56 100.40
CA VAL A 903 31.78 -20.64 101.39
C VAL A 903 30.78 -21.37 102.31
N VAL A 904 29.89 -22.18 101.75
CA VAL A 904 28.91 -22.95 102.55
C VAL A 904 29.60 -23.96 103.48
N ILE A 905 30.67 -24.63 103.04
CA ILE A 905 31.45 -25.55 103.89
C ILE A 905 32.12 -24.80 105.04
N VAL A 906 32.72 -23.63 104.80
CA VAL A 906 33.30 -22.80 105.88
C VAL A 906 32.22 -22.36 106.87
N PHE A 907 31.03 -21.98 106.39
CA PHE A 907 29.90 -21.60 107.25
C PHE A 907 29.35 -22.79 108.07
N ALA A 908 29.30 -23.99 107.48
CA ALA A 908 28.92 -25.21 108.17
C ALA A 908 29.94 -25.62 109.25
N VAL A 909 31.24 -25.47 108.99
CA VAL A 909 32.31 -25.76 109.97
C VAL A 909 32.32 -24.74 111.12
N THR A 910 32.06 -23.45 110.87
CA THR A 910 31.95 -22.44 111.94
C THR A 910 30.69 -22.65 112.79
N ILE A 911 29.53 -22.95 112.19
CA ILE A 911 28.32 -23.34 112.94
C ILE A 911 28.56 -24.64 113.74
N GLY A 912 29.17 -25.65 113.13
CA GLY A 912 29.46 -26.94 113.77
C GLY A 912 30.42 -26.83 114.95
N THR A 913 31.46 -25.99 114.86
CA THR A 913 32.37 -25.73 115.97
C THR A 913 31.71 -24.91 117.09
N VAL A 914 30.92 -23.88 116.76
CA VAL A 914 30.11 -23.14 117.75
C VAL A 914 29.14 -24.07 118.48
N TRP A 915 28.47 -24.97 117.77
CA TRP A 915 27.58 -25.98 118.36
C TRP A 915 28.33 -27.00 119.23
N TYR A 916 29.49 -27.48 118.78
CA TYR A 916 30.35 -28.40 119.54
C TYR A 916 30.79 -27.80 120.89
N TYR A 917 31.28 -26.56 120.89
CA TYR A 917 31.66 -25.87 122.13
C TYR A 917 30.45 -25.55 123.01
N LYS A 918 29.32 -25.11 122.43
CA LYS A 918 28.10 -24.80 123.19
C LYS A 918 27.43 -26.04 123.81
N ARG A 919 27.67 -27.25 123.27
CA ARG A 919 27.14 -28.52 123.80
C ARG A 919 27.98 -29.14 124.93
N LYS A 920 29.17 -28.62 125.24
CA LYS A 920 30.10 -29.23 126.22
C LYS A 920 30.19 -28.53 127.58
N GLY A 921 29.31 -27.58 127.90
CA GLY A 921 29.27 -26.90 129.20
C GLY A 921 27.85 -26.78 129.78
N ARG A 922 27.62 -27.38 130.97
CA ARG A 922 26.34 -27.42 131.73
C ARG A 922 25.22 -28.13 130.93
N PHE A 923 24.89 -29.42 131.12
CA PHE A 923 25.09 -30.35 132.25
C PHE A 923 24.29 -30.05 133.54
N VAL A 924 23.27 -30.89 133.74
CA VAL A 924 22.62 -31.35 134.98
C VAL A 924 21.64 -30.42 135.72
N TYR A 925 20.37 -30.86 135.68
CA TYR A 925 19.27 -30.77 136.65
C TYR A 925 19.42 -29.83 137.87
N ALA A 926 18.52 -28.84 137.90
CA ALA A 926 17.98 -28.21 139.10
C ALA A 926 16.43 -28.25 139.00
N GLY A 927 15.71 -28.06 140.11
CA GLY A 927 14.25 -28.27 140.13
C GLY A 927 13.48 -27.32 141.07
N ARG A 928 12.30 -27.79 141.51
CA ARG A 928 11.25 -27.11 142.30
C ARG A 928 10.15 -26.44 141.46
N SER A 929 8.95 -26.40 142.04
CA SER A 929 7.64 -26.08 141.47
C SER A 929 7.02 -24.84 142.12
N ASP A 930 5.91 -24.30 141.58
CA ASP A 930 4.58 -24.34 142.24
C ASP A 930 3.50 -23.44 141.55
N THR A 931 2.24 -23.89 141.64
CA THR A 931 0.97 -23.11 141.62
C THR A 931 0.45 -22.41 140.34
N GLU A 932 -0.79 -21.89 140.44
CA GLU A 932 -1.76 -21.59 139.36
C GLU A 932 -2.18 -20.10 139.30
N GLY A 933 -2.79 -19.68 138.18
CA GLY A 933 -4.04 -18.89 138.25
C GLY A 933 -4.05 -17.36 138.01
N LEU A 934 -4.65 -16.95 136.88
CA LEU A 934 -5.55 -15.77 136.69
C LEU A 934 -5.00 -14.31 136.60
N LEU A 935 -5.87 -13.46 136.00
CA LEU A 935 -6.02 -11.99 136.07
C LEU A 935 -5.12 -11.00 135.25
N HIS A 936 -5.66 -10.61 134.09
CA HIS A 936 -5.94 -9.23 133.59
C HIS A 936 -4.95 -8.03 133.66
N ALA A 937 -4.79 -7.42 132.46
CA ALA A 937 -4.95 -5.99 132.12
C ALA A 937 -3.75 -4.99 132.13
N ILE A 938 -3.99 -3.85 131.45
CA ILE A 938 -3.20 -2.59 131.32
C ILE A 938 -1.97 -2.74 130.37
N GLU A 939 -1.95 -2.22 129.13
CA GLU A 939 -1.98 -0.80 128.63
C GLU A 939 -0.64 -0.06 128.80
N MET A 940 -0.24 0.94 127.99
CA MET A 940 -0.88 1.66 126.87
C MET A 940 0.22 2.28 125.96
N HIS A 941 -0.06 2.56 124.67
CA HIS A 941 -0.38 3.93 124.20
C HIS A 941 -0.71 3.98 122.69
N GLU A 942 -1.28 5.10 122.24
CA GLU A 942 -1.89 5.29 120.92
C GLU A 942 -1.10 6.31 120.06
N MET A 943 -1.36 6.36 118.74
CA MET A 943 -2.23 7.42 118.19
C MET A 943 -2.48 7.37 116.66
N HIS A 944 -3.77 7.29 116.34
CA HIS A 944 -4.53 8.00 115.29
C HIS A 944 -4.23 7.91 113.78
N ASN A 945 -5.35 7.70 113.06
CA ASN A 945 -5.60 7.87 111.62
C ASN A 945 -5.59 9.36 111.17
N VAL A 946 -5.69 9.63 109.85
CA VAL A 946 -6.90 10.22 109.19
C VAL A 946 -6.72 10.51 107.67
N ALA A 947 -7.51 9.79 106.86
CA ALA A 947 -8.34 10.16 105.67
C ALA A 947 -7.93 11.10 104.48
N SER A 948 -8.76 10.96 103.43
CA SER A 948 -9.29 11.97 102.47
C SER A 948 -8.46 12.52 101.28
N SER A 949 -8.60 11.84 100.13
CA SER A 949 -9.20 12.32 98.84
C SER A 949 -9.22 13.82 98.44
N LEU A 950 -8.93 14.11 97.15
CA LEU A 950 -9.95 14.57 96.15
C LEU A 950 -9.43 14.85 94.70
N SER A 951 -10.39 14.82 93.75
CA SER A 951 -10.53 15.55 92.46
C SER A 951 -9.39 15.72 91.43
N GLU A 952 -9.55 15.01 90.29
CA GLU A 952 -9.78 15.53 88.91
C GLU A 952 -8.94 16.64 88.21
N SER A 953 -8.70 16.37 86.90
CA SER A 953 -8.93 17.24 85.71
C SER A 953 -7.77 17.86 84.87
N VAL A 954 -7.51 17.19 83.73
CA VAL A 954 -7.37 17.66 82.30
C VAL A 954 -6.53 18.91 81.92
N VAL A 955 -5.73 18.80 80.82
CA VAL A 955 -5.68 19.65 79.58
C VAL A 955 -4.27 19.71 78.89
N SER A 956 -4.28 19.83 77.55
CA SER A 956 -3.22 20.31 76.60
C SER A 956 -1.96 19.48 76.26
N THR A 957 -1.96 18.90 75.03
CA THR A 957 -1.14 19.27 73.82
C THR A 957 0.33 19.73 73.98
N ASN A 958 1.25 19.56 73.01
CA ASN A 958 1.10 19.52 71.54
C ASN A 958 2.33 18.89 70.81
N LEU A 959 2.23 18.75 69.47
CA LEU A 959 3.26 18.70 68.38
C LEU A 959 4.76 18.56 68.76
N ILE A 960 5.60 17.83 68.00
CA ILE A 960 5.70 17.71 66.52
C ILE A 960 5.82 16.26 66.07
#